data_AF-A0A1J4KCX3-F1
#
_entry.id   AF-A0A1J4KCX3-F1
#
_cell.length_a   1.000
_cell.length_b   1.000
_cell.length_c   1.000
_cell.angle_alpha   90.00
_cell.angle_beta   90.00
_cell.angle_gamma   90.00
#
_symmetry.space_group_name_H-M   'P 1'
#
loop_
_entity.id
_entity.type
_entity.pdbx_description
1 polymer ?
#
loop_
_entity_poly.entity_id
_entity_poly.type
_entity_poly.pdbx_seq_one_letter_code
_entity_poly.pdbx_strand_id
1 'polypeptide(L)'
;MFFLLISQLYAITVNVNLPVRYSGTLDIYVDRGNHYSGNYQKPANGQFSFSRPTWSAGTIYMTITIQGSCSNTVVVDEKFSNNPKYTIDMETLKGTKCEVTQSRIEIQNGMTETTLTAGSTTIAPGKSQTITVYNSDSISVYATNQYCTKSFVGTASSSNVNVYTDKDLPDSCVAKKVTVKNDMTYGKLLIGDSTIESGKEKEIVFGGSIKVYVTTPRCEKKTEIGELIGDSDTKTFTDADIPDVCKEPPEANEATKKLQEALNALTESSLTLSGIDKIKLEGKHYKGSASILNLEAEATSFSYLSLEVSSSLTATLKGPMIAEITGNGNVILNLELDLNNPVIPTLAVNVIGSVTVNVQSTGKNTGKTYLVSLGYLSGRQVSINNPPNTKTVRNAYDTICTMAGYSDIQITHFYVAGSCTLLNVPGNDTPVDPDTDTDKPDTGSSDKPSGDGTKVLKDNLLKLMAQNQEDLNLPAQGSETFDISGKYVKGTANQLALTLTAKELSVVKLTIGQGKVTLEGPIIAYINTNQNHIEVIGDAETKTIPMVQAEGNQITLTLNMKGKSKEPFLAAFGTVIGNQAVYNSGELNNRAFSAGEVGYVAGYSDVIFSELGDYQIVEVPKSSGSLDGKLPIIIGVVVAVVVVIIIIVVVVVVVKKKNKESSSAK
;
A
#
# COMPACT_ATOMS: atom_id res chain seq x y z
N MET A 1 42.23 64.05 -27.77
CA MET A 1 41.55 64.26 -26.47
C MET A 1 40.31 63.37 -26.46
N PHE A 2 40.41 62.16 -25.90
CA PHE A 2 39.28 61.24 -25.73
C PHE A 2 38.49 61.71 -24.50
N PHE A 3 37.25 62.20 -24.69
CA PHE A 3 36.34 62.45 -23.56
C PHE A 3 35.76 61.11 -23.12
N LEU A 4 36.32 60.55 -22.04
CA LEU A 4 35.67 59.49 -21.27
C LEU A 4 34.46 60.11 -20.55
N LEU A 5 33.28 59.97 -21.16
CA LEU A 5 32.00 60.22 -20.49
C LEU A 5 31.81 59.12 -19.44
N ILE A 6 32.28 59.38 -18.21
CA ILE A 6 31.94 58.58 -17.04
C ILE A 6 30.46 58.86 -16.78
N SER A 7 29.57 58.00 -17.29
CA SER A 7 28.18 57.97 -16.85
C SER A 7 28.18 57.50 -15.39
N GLN A 8 27.86 58.40 -14.46
CA GLN A 8 27.64 58.02 -13.07
C GLN A 8 26.38 57.15 -13.02
N LEU A 9 26.56 55.84 -12.82
CA LEU A 9 25.47 54.91 -12.57
C LEU A 9 24.89 55.22 -11.18
N TYR A 10 23.59 55.54 -11.14
CA TYR A 10 22.88 55.76 -9.90
C TYR A 10 22.16 54.47 -9.46
N ALA A 11 22.46 54.00 -8.26
CA ALA A 11 21.89 52.78 -7.70
C ALA A 11 20.99 53.10 -6.50
N ILE A 12 19.79 52.53 -6.51
CA ILE A 12 18.88 52.50 -5.36
C ILE A 12 19.16 51.19 -4.63
N THR A 13 19.52 51.29 -3.35
CA THR A 13 19.70 50.11 -2.50
C THR A 13 18.56 50.03 -1.51
N VAL A 14 17.85 48.91 -1.47
CA VAL A 14 16.86 48.62 -0.43
C VAL A 14 17.35 47.45 0.41
N ASN A 15 17.61 47.73 1.68
CA ASN A 15 17.97 46.74 2.68
C ASN A 15 16.71 46.29 3.40
N VAL A 16 16.34 45.02 3.30
CA VAL A 16 15.24 44.46 4.09
C VAL A 16 15.84 43.65 5.23
N ASN A 17 15.79 44.21 6.43
CA ASN A 17 16.38 43.65 7.64
C ASN A 17 15.26 43.22 8.60
N LEU A 18 14.57 42.14 8.24
CA LEU A 18 13.52 41.55 9.04
C LEU A 18 13.99 40.20 9.62
N PRO A 19 13.73 39.93 10.91
CA PRO A 19 14.13 38.68 11.57
C PRO A 19 13.20 37.49 11.26
N VAL A 20 12.32 37.65 10.26
CA VAL A 20 11.34 36.67 9.80
C VAL A 20 11.52 36.33 8.33
N ARG A 21 10.89 35.25 7.85
CA ARG A 21 10.85 34.96 6.42
C ARG A 21 9.86 35.90 5.73
N TYR A 22 10.27 36.42 4.58
CA TYR A 22 9.47 37.34 3.78
C TYR A 22 9.66 37.08 2.29
N SER A 23 8.67 37.48 1.52
CA SER A 23 8.68 37.46 0.06
C SER A 23 7.85 38.61 -0.46
N GLY A 24 8.07 39.07 -1.68
CA GLY A 24 7.18 40.08 -2.22
C GLY A 24 7.62 40.59 -3.57
N THR A 25 7.05 41.73 -3.93
CA THR A 25 7.30 42.41 -5.19
C THR A 25 7.67 43.85 -4.90
N LEU A 26 8.79 44.29 -5.46
CA LEU A 26 9.19 45.69 -5.45
C LEU A 26 8.78 46.31 -6.77
N ASP A 27 7.90 47.32 -6.70
CA ASP A 27 7.44 48.09 -7.84
C ASP A 27 7.99 49.53 -7.76
N ILE A 28 8.85 49.91 -8.70
CA ILE A 28 9.41 51.27 -8.77
C ILE A 28 8.69 52.01 -9.91
N TYR A 29 8.03 53.12 -9.57
CA TYR A 29 7.36 53.99 -10.53
C TYR A 29 8.16 55.28 -10.69
N VAL A 30 8.65 55.53 -11.91
CA VAL A 30 9.46 56.72 -12.22
C VAL A 30 8.61 57.67 -13.07
N ASP A 31 8.81 58.97 -12.90
CA ASP A 31 8.11 59.99 -13.68
C ASP A 31 8.10 59.64 -15.18
N ARG A 32 6.94 59.86 -15.82
CA ARG A 32 6.58 59.48 -17.21
C ARG A 32 6.08 58.04 -17.43
N GLY A 33 5.59 57.37 -16.38
CA GLY A 33 4.83 56.11 -16.52
C GLY A 33 5.70 54.87 -16.73
N ASN A 34 7.00 54.95 -16.43
CA ASN A 34 7.87 53.77 -16.44
C ASN A 34 7.71 53.00 -15.14
N HIS A 35 7.36 51.72 -15.25
CA HIS A 35 7.18 50.80 -14.13
C HIS A 35 8.24 49.70 -14.19
N TYR A 36 8.85 49.41 -13.04
CA TYR A 36 9.78 48.32 -12.88
C TYR A 36 9.32 47.43 -11.73
N SER A 37 9.15 46.15 -12.01
CA SER A 37 8.74 45.16 -11.02
C SER A 37 9.83 44.11 -10.85
N GLY A 38 10.19 43.81 -9.60
CA GLY A 38 11.11 42.74 -9.26
C GLY A 38 10.54 41.89 -8.14
N ASN A 39 10.43 40.58 -8.38
CA ASN A 39 10.10 39.63 -7.32
C ASN A 39 11.34 39.34 -6.47
N TYR A 40 11.13 39.20 -5.17
CA TYR A 40 12.18 38.78 -4.26
C TYR A 40 11.69 37.70 -3.30
N GLN A 41 12.58 36.74 -3.04
CA GLN A 41 12.43 35.70 -2.03
C GLN A 41 13.78 35.53 -1.35
N LYS A 42 13.84 35.66 -0.03
CA LYS A 42 15.06 35.31 0.72
C LYS A 42 14.72 34.81 2.13
N PRO A 43 15.42 33.78 2.65
CA PRO A 43 15.48 33.52 4.08
C PRO A 43 16.31 34.62 4.78
N ALA A 44 15.74 35.31 5.76
CA ALA A 44 16.27 36.34 6.69
C ALA A 44 17.63 37.03 6.35
N ASN A 45 17.63 38.37 6.32
CA ASN A 45 18.77 39.30 6.07
C ASN A 45 19.20 39.44 4.59
N GLY A 46 18.38 40.12 3.77
CA GLY A 46 18.64 40.38 2.35
C GLY A 46 18.88 41.84 2.01
N GLN A 47 19.99 42.13 1.34
CA GLN A 47 20.21 43.40 0.64
C GLN A 47 19.78 43.24 -0.82
N PHE A 48 18.95 44.15 -1.31
CA PHE A 48 18.53 44.23 -2.70
C PHE A 48 19.04 45.54 -3.30
N SER A 49 19.79 45.44 -4.40
CA SER A 49 20.34 46.61 -5.09
C SER A 49 19.80 46.67 -6.51
N PHE A 50 19.23 47.81 -6.89
CA PHE A 50 18.77 48.11 -8.24
C PHE A 50 19.60 49.25 -8.82
N SER A 51 20.34 49.01 -9.90
CA SER A 51 21.19 50.01 -10.54
C SER A 51 20.68 50.37 -11.93
N ARG A 52 20.57 51.67 -12.24
CA ARG A 52 20.38 52.16 -13.62
C ARG A 52 21.16 53.44 -13.91
N PRO A 53 21.42 53.75 -15.19
CA PRO A 53 22.27 54.87 -15.59
C PRO A 53 21.72 56.24 -15.22
N THR A 54 20.39 56.43 -15.24
CA THR A 54 19.76 57.73 -14.97
C THR A 54 18.34 57.55 -14.41
N TRP A 55 18.02 58.25 -13.32
CA TRP A 55 16.67 58.37 -12.75
C TRP A 55 16.29 59.85 -12.72
N SER A 56 15.03 60.19 -13.01
CA SER A 56 14.53 61.56 -13.03
C SER A 56 13.31 61.69 -12.13
N ALA A 57 13.50 61.54 -10.81
CA ALA A 57 12.44 61.53 -9.78
C ALA A 57 11.34 60.45 -9.96
N GLY A 58 10.78 59.97 -8.86
CA GLY A 58 9.77 58.91 -8.86
C GLY A 58 9.38 58.48 -7.45
N THR A 59 8.38 57.60 -7.36
CA THR A 59 7.88 57.01 -6.10
C THR A 59 8.17 55.51 -6.09
N ILE A 60 8.73 55.00 -4.98
CA ILE A 60 8.92 53.56 -4.80
C ILE A 60 7.72 52.98 -4.06
N TYR A 61 7.12 51.95 -4.63
CA TYR A 61 6.07 51.14 -4.02
C TYR A 61 6.64 49.75 -3.74
N MET A 62 6.89 49.42 -2.48
CA MET A 62 7.29 48.07 -2.12
C MET A 62 6.13 47.31 -1.51
N THR A 63 5.74 46.19 -2.11
CA THR A 63 4.83 45.24 -1.46
C THR A 63 5.64 44.15 -0.77
N ILE A 64 5.50 44.08 0.55
CA ILE A 64 6.12 43.04 1.37
C ILE A 64 5.04 42.09 1.87
N THR A 65 5.24 40.81 1.60
CA THR A 65 4.43 39.73 2.16
C THR A 65 5.27 38.98 3.19
N ILE A 66 4.82 39.01 4.45
CA ILE A 66 5.45 38.26 5.53
C ILE A 66 4.73 36.91 5.59
N GLN A 67 5.46 35.81 5.37
CA GLN A 67 4.86 34.48 5.28
C GLN A 67 4.10 34.14 6.57
N GLY A 68 2.78 33.94 6.45
CA GLY A 68 1.90 33.54 7.54
C GLY A 68 1.25 34.68 8.35
N SER A 69 1.42 35.95 7.96
CA SER A 69 0.90 37.07 8.79
C SER A 69 0.11 38.13 8.02
N CYS A 70 0.58 38.62 6.87
CA CYS A 70 -0.02 39.78 6.18
C CYS A 70 0.68 40.12 4.84
N SER A 71 0.05 40.98 4.04
CA SER A 71 0.74 41.78 3.01
C SER A 71 0.58 43.27 3.29
N ASN A 72 1.61 44.06 3.05
CA ASN A 72 1.54 45.50 3.19
C ASN A 72 2.33 46.21 2.10
N THR A 73 1.87 47.40 1.73
CA THR A 73 2.55 48.28 0.77
C THR A 73 3.23 49.39 1.55
N VAL A 74 4.56 49.41 1.51
CA VAL A 74 5.37 50.50 2.05
C VAL A 74 5.59 51.49 0.91
N VAL A 75 5.03 52.68 1.06
CA VAL A 75 5.20 53.79 0.10
C VAL A 75 6.27 54.72 0.65
N VAL A 76 7.33 54.93 -0.12
CA VAL A 76 8.36 55.92 0.20
C VAL A 76 8.21 57.06 -0.79
N ASP A 77 7.62 58.16 -0.33
CA ASP A 77 7.42 59.39 -1.11
C ASP A 77 8.52 60.41 -0.80
N GLU A 78 9.74 60.12 -1.26
CA GLU A 78 10.89 61.03 -1.15
C GLU A 78 11.53 61.24 -2.52
N LYS A 79 11.88 62.50 -2.83
CA LYS A 79 12.66 62.83 -4.03
C LYS A 79 14.10 62.31 -3.84
N PHE A 80 14.49 61.29 -4.60
CA PHE A 80 15.83 60.70 -4.52
C PHE A 80 16.94 61.73 -4.80
N SER A 81 17.91 61.85 -3.89
CA SER A 81 19.25 62.41 -4.16
C SER A 81 20.24 61.29 -4.52
N ASN A 82 21.40 61.62 -5.08
CA ASN A 82 22.42 60.68 -5.60
C ASN A 82 22.64 59.44 -4.69
N ASN A 83 22.26 58.25 -5.18
CA ASN A 83 22.39 56.92 -4.54
C ASN A 83 21.65 56.74 -3.21
N PRO A 84 20.30 56.79 -3.21
CA PRO A 84 19.54 56.64 -1.98
C PRO A 84 19.59 55.20 -1.44
N LYS A 85 19.70 55.08 -0.12
CA LYS A 85 19.63 53.81 0.61
C LYS A 85 18.39 53.81 1.50
N TYR A 86 17.52 52.84 1.29
CA TYR A 86 16.33 52.62 2.11
C TYR A 86 16.51 51.36 2.93
N THR A 87 16.22 51.44 4.23
CA THR A 87 16.22 50.27 5.10
C THR A 87 14.80 50.03 5.58
N ILE A 88 14.30 48.82 5.37
CA ILE A 88 13.04 48.36 5.90
C ILE A 88 13.37 47.37 7.01
N ASP A 89 13.02 47.76 8.23
CA ASP A 89 13.21 47.02 9.47
C ASP A 89 11.90 46.97 10.28
N MET A 90 11.95 46.44 11.50
CA MET A 90 10.75 46.33 12.35
C MET A 90 10.13 47.70 12.68
N GLU A 91 10.94 48.76 12.83
CA GLU A 91 10.42 50.08 13.21
C GLU A 91 9.66 50.72 12.04
N THR A 92 10.14 50.53 10.81
CA THR A 92 9.40 50.98 9.60
C THR A 92 8.05 50.27 9.38
N LEU A 93 7.83 49.11 9.99
CA LEU A 93 6.58 48.35 9.88
C LEU A 93 5.60 48.60 11.04
N LYS A 94 5.99 49.38 12.05
CA LYS A 94 5.18 49.63 13.25
C LYS A 94 3.90 50.43 12.91
N GLY A 95 2.77 50.03 13.50
CA GLY A 95 1.47 50.66 13.21
C GLY A 95 0.90 50.32 11.84
N THR A 96 1.53 49.39 11.10
CA THR A 96 1.03 48.91 9.82
C THR A 96 0.33 47.56 9.94
N LYS A 97 -0.38 47.13 8.89
CA LYS A 97 -0.99 45.77 8.84
C LYS A 97 0.04 44.63 8.89
N CYS A 98 1.33 44.95 8.74
CA CYS A 98 2.45 44.02 8.84
C CYS A 98 3.40 44.32 10.00
N GLU A 99 2.89 44.93 11.06
CA GLU A 99 3.65 45.07 12.30
C GLU A 99 4.14 43.70 12.78
N VAL A 100 5.46 43.57 12.89
CA VAL A 100 6.09 42.35 13.37
C VAL A 100 6.09 42.41 14.89
N THR A 101 5.23 41.61 15.52
CA THR A 101 5.16 41.53 16.98
C THR A 101 6.22 40.55 17.48
N GLN A 102 6.93 40.94 18.54
CA GLN A 102 7.95 40.12 19.18
C GLN A 102 7.40 39.60 20.51
N SER A 103 7.32 38.28 20.65
CA SER A 103 7.02 37.63 21.92
C SER A 103 8.27 36.97 22.48
N ARG A 104 8.50 37.11 23.78
CA ARG A 104 9.57 36.40 24.50
C ARG A 104 8.93 35.25 25.26
N ILE A 105 9.35 34.03 24.96
CA ILE A 105 8.86 32.80 25.59
C ILE A 105 10.01 32.23 26.40
N GLU A 106 9.84 32.15 27.72
CA GLU A 106 10.80 31.46 28.58
C GLU A 106 10.41 29.98 28.68
N ILE A 107 11.36 29.12 28.35
CA ILE A 107 11.22 27.66 28.45
C ILE A 107 12.28 27.16 29.42
N GLN A 108 11.82 26.44 30.45
CA GLN A 108 12.67 25.74 31.40
C GLN A 108 12.61 24.25 31.13
N ASN A 109 13.75 23.67 30.79
CA ASN A 109 13.93 22.23 30.70
C ASN A 109 14.27 21.67 32.09
N GLY A 110 13.26 21.19 32.81
CA GLY A 110 13.39 20.48 34.08
C GLY A 110 13.61 18.97 33.95
N MET A 111 13.84 18.46 32.74
CA MET A 111 14.11 17.04 32.48
C MET A 111 15.55 16.66 32.86
N THR A 112 15.79 15.37 33.09
CA THR A 112 17.09 14.86 33.58
C THR A 112 18.07 14.50 32.46
N GLU A 113 17.60 13.79 31.43
CA GLU A 113 18.43 13.29 30.32
C GLU A 113 17.95 13.73 28.93
N THR A 114 16.89 14.54 28.87
CA THR A 114 16.25 14.92 27.61
C THR A 114 16.59 16.35 27.21
N THR A 115 16.96 16.53 25.94
CA THR A 115 17.15 17.84 25.34
C THR A 115 15.85 18.31 24.70
N LEU A 116 15.47 19.57 24.92
CA LEU A 116 14.34 20.17 24.24
C LEU A 116 14.79 21.01 23.04
N THR A 117 13.97 21.04 22.01
CA THR A 117 14.16 21.90 20.84
C THR A 117 12.89 22.68 20.59
N ALA A 118 13.00 24.00 20.49
CA ALA A 118 11.91 24.90 20.15
C ALA A 118 12.41 25.88 19.09
N GLY A 119 11.79 25.82 17.90
CA GLY A 119 12.30 26.52 16.71
C GLY A 119 13.67 26.01 16.30
N SER A 120 14.67 26.89 16.26
CA SER A 120 16.08 26.56 16.00
C SER A 120 16.93 26.47 17.26
N THR A 121 16.32 26.62 18.45
CA THR A 121 17.03 26.66 19.73
C THR A 121 16.96 25.33 20.45
N THR A 122 18.12 24.86 20.91
CA THR A 122 18.28 23.66 21.72
C THR A 122 18.46 24.04 23.18
N ILE A 123 17.74 23.38 24.08
CA ILE A 123 17.71 23.63 25.52
C ILE A 123 18.14 22.35 26.24
N ALA A 124 19.35 22.36 26.79
CA ALA A 124 19.91 21.22 27.50
C ALA A 124 19.14 20.92 28.82
N PRO A 125 19.24 19.69 29.35
CA PRO A 125 18.67 19.32 30.65
C PRO A 125 19.03 20.30 31.78
N GLY A 126 18.05 20.61 32.63
CA GLY A 126 18.20 21.54 33.76
C GLY A 126 18.45 23.01 33.40
N LYS A 127 18.33 23.41 32.12
CA LYS A 127 18.57 24.78 31.66
C LYS A 127 17.26 25.50 31.32
N SER A 128 17.28 26.82 31.46
CA SER A 128 16.24 27.72 30.96
C SER A 128 16.78 28.55 29.81
N GLN A 129 15.94 28.78 28.80
CA GLN A 129 16.27 29.60 27.65
C GLN A 129 15.07 30.47 27.29
N THR A 130 15.32 31.76 27.08
CA THR A 130 14.32 32.66 26.49
C THR A 130 14.44 32.63 24.97
N ILE A 131 13.35 32.26 24.31
CA ILE A 131 13.24 32.22 22.86
C ILE A 131 12.43 33.43 22.40
N THR A 132 12.93 34.10 21.38
CA THR A 132 12.16 35.14 20.69
C THR A 132 11.39 34.51 19.55
N VAL A 133 10.08 34.69 19.55
CA VAL A 133 9.20 34.33 18.43
C VAL A 133 8.56 35.57 17.85
N TYR A 134 8.30 35.53 16.55
CA TYR A 134 7.76 36.66 15.80
C TYR A 134 6.41 36.31 15.22
N ASN A 135 5.44 37.23 15.32
CA ASN A 135 4.07 37.07 14.83
C ASN A 135 3.35 35.83 15.38
N SER A 136 3.76 35.37 16.55
CA SER A 136 3.12 34.31 17.31
C SER A 136 3.38 34.56 18.80
N ASP A 137 2.47 34.08 19.64
CA ASP A 137 2.58 34.08 21.08
C ASP A 137 3.00 32.70 21.63
N SER A 138 3.24 31.73 20.75
CA SER A 138 3.49 30.34 21.11
C SER A 138 4.50 29.64 20.19
N ILE A 139 5.09 28.55 20.69
CA ILE A 139 6.04 27.71 19.94
C ILE A 139 5.92 26.25 20.35
N SER A 140 5.95 25.35 19.36
CA SER A 140 6.02 23.91 19.63
C SER A 140 7.37 23.52 20.19
N VAL A 141 7.35 22.67 21.21
CA VAL A 141 8.52 22.15 21.91
C VAL A 141 8.63 20.65 21.65
N TYR A 142 9.82 20.21 21.30
CA TYR A 142 10.10 18.82 20.95
C TYR A 142 11.22 18.26 21.84
N ALA A 143 11.11 17.01 22.27
CA ALA A 143 12.10 16.28 23.04
C ALA A 143 13.01 15.46 22.12
N THR A 144 14.27 15.30 22.52
CA THR A 144 15.22 14.37 21.92
C THR A 144 16.08 13.76 23.02
N ASN A 145 16.16 12.43 23.04
CA ASN A 145 17.02 11.65 23.93
C ASN A 145 17.48 10.37 23.21
N GLN A 146 18.06 9.41 23.94
CA GLN A 146 18.52 8.14 23.35
C GLN A 146 17.40 7.22 22.83
N TYR A 147 16.14 7.50 23.19
CA TYR A 147 14.97 6.67 22.84
C TYR A 147 14.08 7.30 21.78
N CYS A 148 14.11 8.63 21.63
CA CYS A 148 13.26 9.33 20.67
C CYS A 148 14.01 10.47 19.96
N THR A 149 13.63 10.70 18.71
CA THR A 149 14.14 11.83 17.92
C THR A 149 13.00 12.80 17.65
N LYS A 150 13.09 14.01 18.21
CA LYS A 150 12.18 15.13 17.93
C LYS A 150 10.68 14.80 18.16
N SER A 151 10.35 14.20 19.30
CA SER A 151 8.95 13.93 19.68
C SER A 151 8.29 15.18 20.26
N PHE A 152 7.05 15.46 19.91
CA PHE A 152 6.32 16.61 20.43
C PHE A 152 6.03 16.45 21.94
N VAL A 153 6.34 17.48 22.73
CA VAL A 153 6.15 17.50 24.19
C VAL A 153 5.01 18.44 24.56
N GLY A 154 4.87 19.55 23.84
CA GLY A 154 3.83 20.54 24.10
C GLY A 154 4.07 21.85 23.36
N THR A 155 3.27 22.86 23.71
CA THR A 155 3.37 24.20 23.14
C THR A 155 3.67 25.19 24.27
N ALA A 156 4.78 25.92 24.16
CA ALA A 156 5.15 26.97 25.09
C ALA A 156 4.50 28.30 24.66
N SER A 157 4.03 29.12 25.60
CA SER A 157 3.42 30.42 25.31
C SER A 157 4.10 31.57 26.07
N SER A 158 3.95 32.79 25.56
CA SER A 158 4.58 34.00 26.11
C SER A 158 3.98 34.51 27.43
N SER A 159 2.88 33.91 27.88
CA SER A 159 2.16 34.35 29.09
C SER A 159 2.83 33.94 30.40
N ASN A 160 3.64 32.88 30.40
CA ASN A 160 4.25 32.30 31.60
C ASN A 160 5.61 31.64 31.29
N VAL A 161 6.39 31.33 32.33
CA VAL A 161 7.54 30.41 32.23
C VAL A 161 6.99 29.00 31.97
N ASN A 162 7.40 28.39 30.86
CA ASN A 162 6.95 27.06 30.46
C ASN A 162 7.95 26.04 30.98
N VAL A 163 7.58 25.33 32.04
CA VAL A 163 8.42 24.30 32.66
C VAL A 163 8.01 22.94 32.11
N TYR A 164 8.97 22.23 31.51
CA TYR A 164 8.79 20.86 31.04
C TYR A 164 9.63 19.92 31.90
N THR A 165 9.03 18.85 32.39
CA THR A 165 9.60 17.85 33.29
C THR A 165 9.55 16.46 32.67
N ASP A 166 10.19 15.47 33.29
CA ASP A 166 10.16 14.09 32.78
C ASP A 166 8.73 13.51 32.67
N LYS A 167 7.74 14.07 33.38
CA LYS A 167 6.32 13.69 33.27
C LYS A 167 5.66 14.13 31.97
N ASP A 168 6.23 15.12 31.30
CA ASP A 168 5.73 15.67 30.04
C ASP A 168 6.29 14.92 28.83
N LEU A 169 7.21 13.97 29.05
CA LEU A 169 7.76 13.14 27.98
C LEU A 169 6.66 12.28 27.35
N PRO A 170 6.55 12.25 26.02
CA PRO A 170 5.68 11.29 25.36
C PRO A 170 6.23 9.88 25.58
N ASP A 171 5.36 8.87 25.58
CA ASP A 171 5.72 7.46 25.84
C ASP A 171 6.85 6.95 24.95
N SER A 172 7.00 7.49 23.73
CA SER A 172 8.10 7.18 22.82
C SER A 172 9.49 7.53 23.38
N CYS A 173 9.56 8.48 24.30
CA CYS A 173 10.80 8.98 24.89
C CYS A 173 11.09 8.39 26.27
N VAL A 174 10.15 7.63 26.84
CA VAL A 174 10.27 7.03 28.17
C VAL A 174 10.89 5.64 28.03
N ALA A 175 11.95 5.38 28.81
CA ALA A 175 12.59 4.08 28.84
C ALA A 175 11.63 3.01 29.36
N LYS A 176 11.33 2.03 28.51
CA LYS A 176 10.60 0.81 28.84
C LYS A 176 11.59 -0.35 28.90
N LYS A 177 11.43 -1.22 29.89
CA LYS A 177 12.26 -2.41 30.08
C LYS A 177 11.41 -3.67 29.93
N VAL A 178 11.87 -4.60 29.11
CA VAL A 178 11.21 -5.90 28.93
C VAL A 178 12.28 -6.98 28.95
N THR A 179 12.10 -8.00 29.79
CA THR A 179 12.92 -9.21 29.71
C THR A 179 12.43 -10.06 28.55
N VAL A 180 13.26 -10.22 27.52
CA VAL A 180 12.92 -11.05 26.37
C VAL A 180 13.57 -12.42 26.54
N LYS A 181 12.75 -13.46 26.54
CA LYS A 181 13.19 -14.85 26.60
C LYS A 181 13.04 -15.51 25.23
N ASN A 182 14.15 -16.01 24.68
CA ASN A 182 14.16 -16.77 23.44
C ASN A 182 14.15 -18.28 23.76
N ASP A 183 12.96 -18.87 23.85
CA ASP A 183 12.75 -20.31 24.05
C ASP A 183 12.64 -21.08 22.71
N MET A 184 13.07 -20.48 21.59
CA MET A 184 13.16 -21.18 20.31
C MET A 184 14.28 -22.22 20.34
N THR A 185 14.13 -23.29 19.57
CA THR A 185 15.13 -24.35 19.45
C THR A 185 16.32 -23.88 18.60
N TYR A 186 16.06 -23.22 17.46
CA TYR A 186 17.09 -22.86 16.46
C TYR A 186 17.00 -21.40 15.96
N GLY A 187 16.10 -20.59 16.51
CA GLY A 187 15.94 -19.19 16.13
C GLY A 187 16.82 -18.23 16.93
N LYS A 188 17.28 -17.15 16.28
CA LYS A 188 17.90 -16.00 16.94
C LYS A 188 16.98 -14.79 16.85
N LEU A 189 16.77 -14.10 17.96
CA LEU A 189 16.00 -12.85 17.97
C LEU A 189 16.92 -11.65 17.74
N LEU A 190 16.45 -10.70 16.95
CA LEU A 190 17.10 -9.43 16.66
C LEU A 190 16.14 -8.30 17.03
N ILE A 191 16.54 -7.46 17.98
CA ILE A 191 15.71 -6.40 18.57
C ILE A 191 16.57 -5.15 18.71
N GLY A 192 16.35 -4.17 17.84
CA GLY A 192 17.29 -3.04 17.68
C GLY A 192 18.70 -3.55 17.38
N ASP A 193 19.66 -3.14 18.22
CA ASP A 193 21.06 -3.58 18.13
C ASP A 193 21.36 -4.85 18.94
N SER A 194 20.35 -5.41 19.62
CA SER A 194 20.51 -6.63 20.41
C SER A 194 20.25 -7.89 19.60
N THR A 195 21.09 -8.90 19.80
CA THR A 195 20.85 -10.28 19.38
C THR A 195 20.66 -11.15 20.62
N ILE A 196 19.65 -12.03 20.60
CA ILE A 196 19.37 -13.01 21.66
C ILE A 196 19.41 -14.40 21.04
N GLU A 197 20.43 -15.17 21.40
CA GLU A 197 20.62 -16.56 20.93
C GLU A 197 19.52 -17.48 21.49
N SER A 198 19.30 -18.63 20.85
CA SER A 198 18.37 -19.66 21.31
C SER A 198 18.68 -20.10 22.75
N GLY A 199 17.62 -20.29 23.55
CA GLY A 199 17.69 -20.67 24.96
C GLY A 199 18.26 -19.59 25.89
N LYS A 200 18.37 -18.34 25.43
CA LYS A 200 18.86 -17.19 26.22
C LYS A 200 17.76 -16.19 26.48
N GLU A 201 17.96 -15.40 27.53
CA GLU A 201 17.14 -14.23 27.83
C GLU A 201 18.01 -12.98 27.91
N LYS A 202 17.40 -11.82 27.65
CA LYS A 202 18.07 -10.52 27.71
C LYS A 202 17.07 -9.43 28.07
N GLU A 203 17.44 -8.53 28.98
CA GLU A 203 16.69 -7.29 29.21
C GLU A 203 16.90 -6.35 28.02
N ILE A 204 15.80 -5.93 27.39
CA ILE A 204 15.79 -4.96 26.30
C ILE A 204 15.21 -3.65 26.83
N VAL A 205 15.92 -2.55 26.59
CA VAL A 205 15.49 -1.19 26.94
C VAL A 205 15.22 -0.40 25.67
N PHE A 206 14.03 0.17 25.54
CA PHE A 206 13.58 0.90 24.36
C PHE A 206 12.58 2.01 24.72
N GLY A 207 12.28 2.92 23.79
CA GLY A 207 11.19 3.91 23.95
C GLY A 207 10.03 3.61 23.02
N GLY A 208 8.80 3.79 23.50
CA GLY A 208 7.59 3.51 22.72
C GLY A 208 7.41 2.01 22.46
N SER A 209 7.72 1.60 21.23
CA SER A 209 7.66 0.22 20.75
C SER A 209 8.89 -0.14 19.91
N ILE A 210 9.25 -1.42 19.89
CA ILE A 210 10.39 -1.90 19.10
C ILE A 210 10.07 -3.23 18.42
N LYS A 211 10.39 -3.31 17.13
CA LYS A 211 10.17 -4.52 16.33
C LYS A 211 11.11 -5.64 16.72
N VAL A 212 10.55 -6.85 16.73
CA VAL A 212 11.29 -8.10 16.97
C VAL A 212 11.37 -8.87 15.67
N TYR A 213 12.60 -9.20 15.29
CA TYR A 213 12.87 -10.03 14.13
C TYR A 213 13.46 -11.36 14.56
N VAL A 214 13.24 -12.40 13.75
CA VAL A 214 13.90 -13.70 13.87
C VAL A 214 14.81 -13.93 12.66
N THR A 215 15.92 -14.62 12.90
CA THR A 215 16.68 -15.32 11.86
C THR A 215 16.82 -16.79 12.25
N THR A 216 16.79 -17.66 11.24
CA THR A 216 16.98 -19.11 11.40
C THR A 216 17.97 -19.58 10.33
N PRO A 217 18.52 -20.81 10.40
CA PRO A 217 19.35 -21.35 9.32
C PRO A 217 18.64 -21.36 7.95
N ARG A 218 17.31 -21.46 7.94
CA ARG A 218 16.48 -21.42 6.72
C ARG A 218 16.09 -20.01 6.27
N CYS A 219 16.03 -19.07 7.22
CA CYS A 219 15.73 -17.65 7.01
C CYS A 219 16.92 -16.81 7.48
N GLU A 220 17.94 -16.69 6.63
CA GLU A 220 19.09 -15.83 6.95
C GLU A 220 18.71 -14.35 6.98
N LYS A 221 17.65 -13.97 6.25
CA LYS A 221 17.08 -12.62 6.27
C LYS A 221 16.25 -12.41 7.53
N LYS A 222 16.31 -11.19 8.07
CA LYS A 222 15.50 -10.78 9.22
C LYS A 222 14.01 -10.84 8.86
N THR A 223 13.25 -11.63 9.60
CA THR A 223 11.79 -11.73 9.42
C THR A 223 11.10 -11.19 10.68
N GLU A 224 10.18 -10.25 10.52
CA GLU A 224 9.45 -9.65 11.65
C GLU A 224 8.47 -10.68 12.24
N ILE A 225 8.49 -10.84 13.57
CA ILE A 225 7.63 -11.80 14.28
C ILE A 225 6.75 -11.14 15.35
N GLY A 226 6.92 -9.83 15.55
CA GLY A 226 6.12 -9.07 16.48
C GLY A 226 6.78 -7.78 16.91
N GLU A 227 6.20 -7.18 17.95
CA GLU A 227 6.63 -5.91 18.50
C GLU A 227 6.61 -5.99 20.02
N LEU A 228 7.60 -5.38 20.67
CA LEU A 228 7.56 -5.15 22.10
C LEU A 228 6.88 -3.80 22.36
N ILE A 229 5.79 -3.87 23.10
CA ILE A 229 5.17 -2.73 23.77
C ILE A 229 5.49 -2.90 25.26
N GLY A 230 5.96 -1.85 25.94
CA GLY A 230 6.45 -1.95 27.33
C GLY A 230 5.36 -2.11 28.38
N ASP A 231 4.37 -2.93 28.11
CA ASP A 231 3.19 -3.17 28.94
C ASP A 231 3.33 -4.49 29.73
N SER A 232 4.44 -5.22 29.54
CA SER A 232 4.76 -6.48 30.19
C SER A 232 6.20 -6.54 30.66
N ASP A 233 6.45 -7.09 31.85
CA ASP A 233 7.81 -7.27 32.39
C ASP A 233 8.62 -8.35 31.65
N THR A 234 7.96 -9.33 31.03
CA THR A 234 8.61 -10.43 30.31
C THR A 234 7.83 -10.83 29.06
N LYS A 235 8.54 -11.01 27.94
CA LYS A 235 8.01 -11.55 26.69
C LYS A 235 8.80 -12.79 26.28
N THR A 236 8.13 -13.92 26.17
CA THR A 236 8.72 -15.17 25.69
C THR A 236 8.36 -15.38 24.23
N PHE A 237 9.35 -15.74 23.42
CA PHE A 237 9.17 -16.21 22.05
C PHE A 237 9.59 -17.68 21.95
N THR A 238 8.81 -18.45 21.20
CA THR A 238 8.89 -19.91 21.06
C THR A 238 8.94 -20.29 19.57
N ASP A 239 9.16 -21.58 19.27
CA ASP A 239 9.17 -22.04 17.86
C ASP A 239 7.82 -21.83 17.15
N ALA A 240 6.72 -21.67 17.89
CA ALA A 240 5.41 -21.34 17.32
C ALA A 240 5.38 -19.92 16.72
N ASP A 241 6.21 -19.01 17.22
CA ASP A 241 6.33 -17.62 16.73
C ASP A 241 7.20 -17.52 15.47
N ILE A 242 7.92 -18.59 15.10
CA ILE A 242 8.70 -18.63 13.86
C ILE A 242 7.71 -18.76 12.69
N PRO A 243 7.77 -17.88 11.67
CA PRO A 243 6.94 -18.05 10.49
C PRO A 243 7.24 -19.38 9.79
N ASP A 244 6.22 -20.08 9.30
CA ASP A 244 6.34 -21.41 8.72
C ASP A 244 7.40 -21.51 7.61
N VAL A 245 7.57 -20.42 6.83
CA VAL A 245 8.60 -20.32 5.78
C VAL A 245 10.04 -20.39 6.32
N CYS A 246 10.23 -20.02 7.58
CA CYS A 246 11.52 -19.98 8.27
C CYS A 246 11.74 -21.21 9.20
N LYS A 247 10.74 -22.09 9.37
CA LYS A 247 10.89 -23.30 10.19
C LYS A 247 11.76 -24.33 9.45
N GLU A 248 12.67 -24.99 10.17
CA GLU A 248 13.34 -26.18 9.65
C GLU A 248 12.29 -27.23 9.36
N PRO A 249 12.31 -27.94 8.21
CA PRO A 249 11.31 -28.97 7.94
C PRO A 249 11.40 -30.09 8.99
N PRO A 250 10.30 -30.85 9.23
CA PRO A 250 10.36 -32.01 10.11
C PRO A 250 11.37 -33.05 9.58
N GLU A 251 11.68 -34.08 10.35
CA GLU A 251 12.50 -35.17 9.80
C GLU A 251 11.78 -35.81 8.60
N ALA A 252 12.51 -35.96 7.48
CA ALA A 252 11.99 -36.56 6.27
C ALA A 252 11.50 -37.99 6.53
N ASN A 253 10.24 -38.24 6.17
CA ASN A 253 9.65 -39.56 6.21
C ASN A 253 10.26 -40.48 5.12
N GLU A 254 9.95 -41.77 5.19
CA GLU A 254 10.50 -42.78 4.29
C GLU A 254 10.22 -42.51 2.81
N ALA A 255 9.02 -42.04 2.47
CA ALA A 255 8.65 -41.73 1.09
C ALA A 255 9.44 -40.54 0.55
N THR A 256 9.63 -39.51 1.37
CA THR A 256 10.42 -38.31 1.04
C THR A 256 11.89 -38.66 0.84
N LYS A 257 12.46 -39.49 1.72
CA LYS A 257 13.82 -40.03 1.57
C LYS A 257 13.97 -40.80 0.25
N LYS A 258 13.02 -41.69 -0.10
CA LYS A 258 13.02 -42.43 -1.36
C LYS A 258 12.95 -41.55 -2.61
N LEU A 259 12.12 -40.52 -2.61
CA LEU A 259 12.06 -39.57 -3.73
C LEU A 259 13.38 -38.81 -3.87
N GLN A 260 13.99 -38.39 -2.76
CA GLN A 260 15.30 -37.72 -2.78
C GLN A 260 16.41 -38.64 -3.30
N GLU A 261 16.42 -39.90 -2.87
CA GLU A 261 17.36 -40.92 -3.37
C GLU A 261 17.16 -41.18 -4.87
N ALA A 262 15.90 -41.31 -5.31
CA ALA A 262 15.57 -41.49 -6.73
C ALA A 262 16.04 -40.30 -7.58
N LEU A 263 15.84 -39.07 -7.09
CA LEU A 263 16.32 -37.85 -7.75
C LEU A 263 17.85 -37.83 -7.86
N ASN A 264 18.55 -38.18 -6.78
CA ASN A 264 20.02 -38.23 -6.74
C ASN A 264 20.61 -39.36 -7.61
N ALA A 265 19.83 -40.41 -7.89
CA ALA A 265 20.24 -41.54 -8.71
C ALA A 265 20.07 -41.31 -10.23
N LEU A 266 19.37 -40.24 -10.65
CA LEU A 266 19.15 -39.96 -12.07
C LEU A 266 20.46 -39.57 -12.76
N THR A 267 20.83 -40.31 -13.81
CA THR A 267 21.95 -39.94 -14.68
C THR A 267 21.52 -38.87 -15.68
N GLU A 268 22.38 -37.87 -15.91
CA GLU A 268 22.12 -36.82 -16.89
C GLU A 268 22.18 -37.34 -18.34
N SER A 269 21.29 -36.83 -19.18
CA SER A 269 21.21 -37.05 -20.62
C SER A 269 20.91 -35.72 -21.30
N SER A 270 21.67 -35.35 -22.33
CA SER A 270 21.33 -34.19 -23.15
C SER A 270 20.11 -34.48 -24.01
N LEU A 271 19.30 -33.45 -24.25
CA LEU A 271 18.10 -33.48 -25.07
C LEU A 271 18.23 -32.43 -26.17
N THR A 272 18.29 -32.87 -27.42
CA THR A 272 18.27 -31.97 -28.58
C THR A 272 16.85 -31.90 -29.10
N LEU A 273 16.24 -30.73 -29.04
CA LEU A 273 14.88 -30.48 -29.52
C LEU A 273 14.93 -29.71 -30.85
N SER A 274 14.23 -30.17 -31.88
CA SER A 274 14.20 -29.55 -33.21
C SER A 274 12.82 -29.65 -33.87
N GLY A 275 11.84 -28.90 -33.38
CA GLY A 275 10.51 -28.83 -33.96
C GLY A 275 9.40 -29.35 -33.03
N ILE A 276 8.32 -29.88 -33.59
CA ILE A 276 7.28 -30.54 -32.80
C ILE A 276 7.83 -31.91 -32.41
N ASP A 277 8.33 -32.04 -31.20
CA ASP A 277 8.94 -33.28 -30.71
C ASP A 277 8.00 -34.02 -29.76
N LYS A 278 7.83 -35.32 -30.00
CA LYS A 278 7.29 -36.26 -29.02
C LYS A 278 8.45 -37.04 -28.41
N ILE A 279 8.64 -36.93 -27.11
CA ILE A 279 9.75 -37.57 -26.39
C ILE A 279 9.22 -38.50 -25.31
N LYS A 280 9.91 -39.64 -25.16
CA LYS A 280 9.63 -40.61 -24.11
C LYS A 280 10.78 -40.58 -23.09
N LEU A 281 10.46 -40.40 -21.81
CA LEU A 281 11.43 -40.29 -20.72
C LEU A 281 11.47 -41.58 -19.90
N GLU A 282 12.67 -42.10 -19.68
CA GLU A 282 12.90 -43.43 -19.11
C GLU A 282 13.96 -43.41 -17.99
N GLY A 283 13.67 -42.71 -16.89
CA GLY A 283 14.44 -42.86 -15.64
C GLY A 283 15.75 -42.09 -15.62
N LYS A 284 15.79 -40.91 -16.25
CA LYS A 284 16.99 -40.08 -16.37
C LYS A 284 16.70 -38.60 -16.10
N HIS A 285 17.75 -37.81 -15.95
CA HIS A 285 17.68 -36.36 -15.94
C HIS A 285 17.97 -35.84 -17.37
N TYR A 286 16.94 -35.39 -18.06
CA TYR A 286 17.02 -34.84 -19.41
C TYR A 286 17.21 -33.33 -19.35
N LYS A 287 18.28 -32.82 -19.97
CA LYS A 287 18.57 -31.39 -20.04
C LYS A 287 18.62 -30.90 -21.48
N GLY A 288 17.83 -29.88 -21.78
CA GLY A 288 17.77 -29.31 -23.13
C GLY A 288 17.44 -27.82 -23.12
N SER A 289 17.60 -27.19 -24.28
CA SER A 289 17.06 -25.86 -24.55
C SER A 289 15.97 -25.97 -25.60
N ALA A 290 14.90 -25.21 -25.42
CA ALA A 290 13.78 -25.18 -26.34
C ALA A 290 13.63 -23.76 -26.91
N SER A 291 13.64 -23.67 -28.23
CA SER A 291 13.26 -22.48 -29.00
C SER A 291 11.86 -22.62 -29.62
N ILE A 292 11.13 -23.69 -29.29
CA ILE A 292 10.07 -24.27 -30.11
C ILE A 292 8.68 -24.08 -29.49
N LEU A 293 7.67 -23.99 -30.37
CA LEU A 293 6.27 -23.71 -30.05
C LEU A 293 5.50 -24.86 -29.38
N ASN A 294 5.87 -26.16 -29.56
CA ASN A 294 5.12 -27.32 -29.03
C ASN A 294 6.02 -28.53 -28.69
N LEU A 295 5.92 -29.08 -27.47
CA LEU A 295 6.59 -30.29 -26.98
C LEU A 295 5.54 -31.28 -26.43
N GLU A 296 5.70 -32.58 -26.64
CA GLU A 296 4.96 -33.62 -25.94
C GLU A 296 5.95 -34.57 -25.25
N ALA A 297 5.94 -34.63 -23.93
CA ALA A 297 6.83 -35.47 -23.14
C ALA A 297 6.04 -36.44 -22.27
N GLU A 298 6.33 -37.74 -22.40
CA GLU A 298 5.71 -38.81 -21.62
C GLU A 298 6.78 -39.59 -20.87
N ALA A 299 6.72 -39.57 -19.54
CA ALA A 299 7.58 -40.39 -18.69
C ALA A 299 6.93 -41.74 -18.43
N THR A 300 7.67 -42.83 -18.67
CA THR A 300 7.25 -44.19 -18.26
C THR A 300 7.87 -44.64 -16.94
N SER A 301 8.84 -43.89 -16.44
CA SER A 301 9.44 -44.05 -15.11
C SER A 301 9.89 -42.68 -14.60
N PHE A 302 10.10 -42.56 -13.28
CA PHE A 302 10.44 -41.29 -12.64
C PHE A 302 11.62 -40.61 -13.34
N SER A 303 11.37 -39.45 -13.94
CA SER A 303 12.35 -38.71 -14.74
C SER A 303 12.40 -37.25 -14.32
N TYR A 304 13.50 -36.58 -14.60
CA TYR A 304 13.64 -35.13 -14.42
C TYR A 304 13.86 -34.47 -15.77
N LEU A 305 13.09 -33.45 -16.11
CA LEU A 305 13.18 -32.71 -17.37
C LEU A 305 13.53 -31.25 -17.07
N SER A 306 14.74 -30.82 -17.42
CA SER A 306 15.20 -29.44 -17.29
C SER A 306 15.26 -28.77 -18.66
N LEU A 307 14.48 -27.71 -18.85
CA LEU A 307 14.33 -26.99 -20.10
C LEU A 307 14.63 -25.49 -19.91
N GLU A 308 15.54 -24.96 -20.73
CA GLU A 308 15.75 -23.52 -20.87
C GLU A 308 14.96 -22.99 -22.09
N VAL A 309 14.01 -22.09 -21.85
CA VAL A 309 13.10 -21.51 -22.85
C VAL A 309 13.49 -20.08 -23.22
N SER A 310 13.93 -19.89 -24.46
CA SER A 310 14.25 -18.55 -25.00
C SER A 310 13.04 -17.86 -25.65
N SER A 311 12.01 -18.63 -26.00
CA SER A 311 10.78 -18.20 -26.67
C SER A 311 9.55 -18.86 -26.01
N SER A 312 8.35 -18.62 -26.55
CA SER A 312 7.13 -19.24 -26.02
C SER A 312 7.14 -20.76 -26.21
N LEU A 313 6.83 -21.50 -25.14
CA LEU A 313 6.74 -22.96 -25.11
C LEU A 313 5.29 -23.39 -24.84
N THR A 314 4.75 -24.28 -25.66
CA THR A 314 3.61 -25.12 -25.27
C THR A 314 4.13 -26.52 -25.02
N ALA A 315 3.87 -27.12 -23.86
CA ALA A 315 4.28 -28.49 -23.58
C ALA A 315 3.12 -29.32 -23.04
N THR A 316 2.97 -30.54 -23.51
CA THR A 316 2.09 -31.56 -22.92
C THR A 316 2.95 -32.55 -22.16
N LEU A 317 2.74 -32.66 -20.85
CA LEU A 317 3.56 -33.47 -19.95
C LEU A 317 2.71 -34.58 -19.31
N LYS A 318 3.22 -35.81 -19.34
CA LYS A 318 2.50 -37.00 -18.84
C LYS A 318 3.40 -37.93 -18.04
N GLY A 319 2.85 -38.56 -17.02
CA GLY A 319 3.55 -39.58 -16.23
C GLY A 319 4.40 -39.01 -15.08
N PRO A 320 5.16 -39.88 -14.38
CA PRO A 320 5.92 -39.51 -13.20
C PRO A 320 7.18 -38.73 -13.58
N MET A 321 7.12 -37.40 -13.51
CA MET A 321 8.29 -36.56 -13.75
C MET A 321 8.30 -35.30 -12.89
N ILE A 322 9.49 -34.74 -12.70
CA ILE A 322 9.67 -33.34 -12.30
C ILE A 322 10.12 -32.56 -13.54
N ALA A 323 9.42 -31.49 -13.90
CA ALA A 323 9.75 -30.64 -15.03
C ALA A 323 10.17 -29.25 -14.55
N GLU A 324 11.45 -28.94 -14.68
CA GLU A 324 12.03 -27.64 -14.43
C GLU A 324 12.10 -26.83 -15.73
N ILE A 325 11.49 -25.65 -15.74
CA ILE A 325 11.39 -24.80 -16.93
C ILE A 325 11.81 -23.39 -16.55
N THR A 326 12.89 -22.91 -17.15
CA THR A 326 13.46 -21.57 -16.86
C THR A 326 13.62 -20.76 -18.13
N GLY A 327 13.50 -19.43 -18.05
CA GLY A 327 13.78 -18.57 -19.21
C GLY A 327 12.88 -17.35 -19.35
N ASN A 328 12.76 -16.81 -20.56
CA ASN A 328 12.13 -15.51 -20.80
C ASN A 328 10.78 -15.57 -21.52
N GLY A 329 10.42 -16.74 -22.05
CA GLY A 329 9.21 -16.93 -22.86
C GLY A 329 7.92 -17.12 -22.06
N ASN A 330 6.79 -17.09 -22.77
CA ASN A 330 5.50 -17.50 -22.22
C ASN A 330 5.39 -19.04 -22.26
N VAL A 331 4.88 -19.65 -21.21
CA VAL A 331 4.80 -21.10 -21.10
C VAL A 331 3.35 -21.54 -20.94
N ILE A 332 2.90 -22.49 -21.77
CA ILE A 332 1.60 -23.16 -21.67
C ILE A 332 1.87 -24.64 -21.42
N LEU A 333 1.48 -25.15 -20.26
CA LEU A 333 1.73 -26.53 -19.83
C LEU A 333 0.41 -27.29 -19.74
N ASN A 334 0.25 -28.32 -20.54
CA ASN A 334 -0.88 -29.24 -20.47
C ASN A 334 -0.44 -30.49 -19.69
N LEU A 335 -0.93 -30.65 -18.48
CA LEU A 335 -0.58 -31.79 -17.61
C LEU A 335 -1.70 -32.82 -17.64
N GLU A 336 -1.31 -34.09 -17.69
CA GLU A 336 -2.23 -35.20 -17.46
C GLU A 336 -2.11 -35.70 -16.02
N LEU A 337 -3.23 -35.67 -15.29
CA LEU A 337 -3.41 -36.28 -13.97
C LEU A 337 -4.09 -37.64 -14.15
N ASP A 338 -3.36 -38.73 -13.96
CA ASP A 338 -3.96 -40.06 -13.85
C ASP A 338 -4.61 -40.20 -12.47
N LEU A 339 -5.94 -40.39 -12.44
CA LEU A 339 -6.70 -40.57 -11.20
C LEU A 339 -6.69 -42.02 -10.70
N ASN A 340 -6.34 -42.98 -11.57
CA ASN A 340 -6.26 -44.40 -11.18
C ASN A 340 -4.93 -44.67 -10.46
N ASN A 341 -3.86 -44.04 -10.92
CA ASN A 341 -2.57 -43.99 -10.26
C ASN A 341 -2.26 -42.52 -10.05
N PRO A 342 -2.28 -41.95 -8.82
CA PRO A 342 -2.25 -40.51 -8.56
C PRO A 342 -0.94 -39.85 -9.02
N VAL A 343 -0.74 -39.79 -10.33
CA VAL A 343 0.49 -39.44 -11.00
C VAL A 343 0.21 -38.20 -11.80
N ILE A 344 0.98 -37.16 -11.52
CA ILE A 344 0.99 -35.92 -12.27
C ILE A 344 2.44 -35.43 -12.34
N PRO A 345 2.86 -34.84 -13.47
CA PRO A 345 4.12 -34.10 -13.52
C PRO A 345 4.13 -32.99 -12.46
N THR A 346 5.22 -32.90 -11.69
CA THR A 346 5.43 -31.78 -10.76
C THR A 346 6.33 -30.74 -11.42
N LEU A 347 5.99 -29.46 -11.30
CA LEU A 347 6.63 -28.38 -12.04
C LEU A 347 7.58 -27.54 -11.16
N ALA A 348 8.66 -27.06 -11.74
CA ALA A 348 9.52 -26.01 -11.20
C ALA A 348 9.71 -24.95 -12.29
N VAL A 349 8.72 -24.08 -12.47
CA VAL A 349 8.69 -23.07 -13.52
C VAL A 349 9.15 -21.72 -12.97
N ASN A 350 10.17 -21.15 -13.59
CA ASN A 350 10.65 -19.81 -13.30
C ASN A 350 10.95 -19.06 -14.59
N VAL A 351 9.94 -18.35 -15.10
CA VAL A 351 10.06 -17.58 -16.34
C VAL A 351 9.74 -16.11 -16.13
N ILE A 352 10.23 -15.24 -17.02
CA ILE A 352 9.83 -13.83 -17.04
C ILE A 352 8.45 -13.66 -17.69
N GLY A 353 8.07 -14.53 -18.62
CA GLY A 353 6.77 -14.47 -19.32
C GLY A 353 5.58 -14.90 -18.46
N SER A 354 4.42 -15.09 -19.09
CA SER A 354 3.23 -15.67 -18.46
C SER A 354 3.32 -17.19 -18.42
N VAL A 355 2.78 -17.81 -17.36
CA VAL A 355 2.63 -19.26 -17.20
C VAL A 355 1.14 -19.61 -17.20
N THR A 356 0.73 -20.51 -18.08
CA THR A 356 -0.61 -21.12 -18.08
C THR A 356 -0.46 -22.61 -17.87
N VAL A 357 -1.11 -23.17 -16.86
CA VAL A 357 -1.12 -24.61 -16.58
C VAL A 357 -2.54 -25.12 -16.80
N ASN A 358 -2.73 -26.02 -17.75
CA ASN A 358 -3.98 -26.72 -18.02
C ASN A 358 -3.85 -28.15 -17.49
N VAL A 359 -4.61 -28.49 -16.47
CA VAL A 359 -4.60 -29.84 -15.91
C VAL A 359 -5.81 -30.59 -16.44
N GLN A 360 -5.57 -31.73 -17.07
CA GLN A 360 -6.60 -32.65 -17.55
C GLN A 360 -6.53 -33.94 -16.73
N SER A 361 -7.68 -34.43 -16.27
CA SER A 361 -7.75 -35.68 -15.52
C SER A 361 -8.15 -36.85 -16.42
N THR A 362 -7.45 -37.97 -16.30
CA THR A 362 -7.82 -39.26 -16.90
C THR A 362 -8.17 -40.27 -15.80
N GLY A 363 -9.03 -41.24 -16.10
CA GLY A 363 -9.49 -42.23 -15.12
C GLY A 363 -10.62 -41.75 -14.20
N LYS A 364 -10.83 -42.47 -13.09
CA LYS A 364 -11.83 -42.13 -12.07
C LYS A 364 -11.18 -42.24 -10.69
N ASN A 365 -11.21 -41.16 -9.91
CA ASN A 365 -10.79 -41.26 -8.52
C ASN A 365 -11.81 -42.10 -7.76
N THR A 366 -11.42 -43.31 -7.34
CA THR A 366 -12.27 -44.20 -6.55
C THR A 366 -11.92 -44.19 -5.07
N GLY A 367 -10.89 -43.43 -4.70
CA GLY A 367 -10.35 -43.39 -3.35
C GLY A 367 -10.74 -42.15 -2.56
N LYS A 368 -9.98 -41.95 -1.49
CA LYS A 368 -10.07 -40.80 -0.59
C LYS A 368 -9.63 -39.52 -1.28
N THR A 369 -9.98 -38.38 -0.70
CA THR A 369 -9.40 -37.07 -1.07
C THR A 369 -7.90 -37.08 -0.83
N TYR A 370 -7.11 -36.56 -1.78
CA TYR A 370 -5.66 -36.42 -1.65
C TYR A 370 -5.15 -35.14 -2.30
N LEU A 371 -3.94 -34.74 -1.92
CA LEU A 371 -3.23 -33.60 -2.50
C LEU A 371 -2.20 -34.10 -3.52
N VAL A 372 -2.09 -33.41 -4.66
CA VAL A 372 -0.98 -33.62 -5.60
C VAL A 372 -0.18 -32.33 -5.80
N SER A 373 1.13 -32.46 -5.96
CA SER A 373 2.02 -31.32 -6.20
C SER A 373 2.02 -30.91 -7.67
N LEU A 374 1.48 -29.73 -7.96
CA LEU A 374 1.74 -29.03 -9.23
C LEU A 374 3.12 -28.37 -9.21
N GLY A 375 3.64 -28.03 -8.03
CA GLY A 375 4.99 -27.52 -7.85
C GLY A 375 5.09 -25.99 -7.79
N TYR A 376 6.28 -25.47 -8.07
CA TYR A 376 6.58 -24.03 -8.03
C TYR A 376 6.30 -23.38 -9.38
N LEU A 377 5.52 -22.30 -9.39
CA LEU A 377 5.14 -21.57 -10.59
C LEU A 377 5.44 -20.09 -10.41
N SER A 378 6.40 -19.57 -11.17
CA SER A 378 6.81 -18.17 -11.19
C SER A 378 6.80 -17.63 -12.61
N GLY A 379 6.11 -16.51 -12.79
CA GLY A 379 5.88 -15.81 -14.05
C GLY A 379 5.27 -14.43 -13.82
N ARG A 380 5.27 -13.55 -14.84
CA ARG A 380 4.56 -12.26 -14.79
C ARG A 380 3.07 -12.43 -14.48
N GLN A 381 2.48 -13.49 -15.00
CA GLN A 381 1.12 -13.92 -14.75
C GLN A 381 1.13 -15.44 -14.62
N VAL A 382 0.41 -15.99 -13.65
CA VAL A 382 0.23 -17.44 -13.49
C VAL A 382 -1.25 -17.75 -13.53
N SER A 383 -1.68 -18.55 -14.50
CA SER A 383 -3.06 -19.02 -14.64
C SER A 383 -3.09 -20.55 -14.55
N ILE A 384 -4.03 -21.09 -13.79
CA ILE A 384 -4.19 -22.54 -13.63
C ILE A 384 -5.63 -22.91 -13.95
N ASN A 385 -5.80 -23.74 -14.98
CA ASN A 385 -7.08 -24.29 -15.41
C ASN A 385 -7.18 -25.72 -14.89
N ASN A 386 -7.95 -25.88 -13.82
CA ASN A 386 -8.10 -27.15 -13.10
C ASN A 386 -9.24 -28.01 -13.67
N PRO A 387 -9.19 -29.35 -13.52
CA PRO A 387 -10.33 -30.22 -13.75
C PRO A 387 -11.53 -29.84 -12.86
N PRO A 388 -12.76 -30.13 -13.29
CA PRO A 388 -13.95 -29.94 -12.46
C PRO A 388 -13.77 -30.56 -11.06
N ASN A 389 -14.30 -29.88 -10.03
CA ASN A 389 -14.28 -30.31 -8.62
C ASN A 389 -12.91 -30.31 -7.92
N THR A 390 -11.81 -30.02 -8.62
CA THR A 390 -10.50 -29.86 -7.97
C THR A 390 -10.27 -28.40 -7.55
N LYS A 391 -9.46 -28.19 -6.52
CA LYS A 391 -9.13 -26.84 -6.01
C LYS A 391 -7.62 -26.70 -5.84
N THR A 392 -7.08 -25.55 -6.20
CA THR A 392 -5.68 -25.24 -5.89
C THR A 392 -5.56 -24.73 -4.46
N VAL A 393 -4.57 -25.26 -3.73
CA VAL A 393 -4.18 -24.80 -2.39
C VAL A 393 -2.68 -24.58 -2.37
N ARG A 394 -2.18 -23.85 -1.36
CA ARG A 394 -0.74 -23.73 -1.11
C ARG A 394 -0.29 -24.75 -0.09
N ASN A 395 0.96 -25.20 -0.16
CA ASN A 395 1.50 -26.08 0.86
C ASN A 395 1.65 -25.36 2.21
N ALA A 396 1.23 -26.03 3.28
CA ALA A 396 1.57 -25.68 4.65
C ALA A 396 2.89 -26.39 5.06
N TYR A 397 3.36 -26.07 6.27
CA TYR A 397 4.62 -26.58 6.79
C TYR A 397 4.67 -28.13 6.93
N ASP A 398 3.55 -28.72 7.30
CA ASP A 398 3.37 -30.16 7.56
C ASP A 398 2.67 -30.91 6.40
N THR A 399 2.54 -30.26 5.24
CA THR A 399 1.75 -30.83 4.15
C THR A 399 2.38 -32.09 3.57
N ILE A 400 1.55 -33.13 3.48
CA ILE A 400 1.85 -34.39 2.83
C ILE A 400 1.02 -34.48 1.54
N CYS A 401 1.67 -34.79 0.41
CA CYS A 401 1.02 -34.90 -0.89
C CYS A 401 1.66 -35.98 -1.77
N THR A 402 1.07 -36.23 -2.93
CA THR A 402 1.69 -37.02 -3.98
C THR A 402 2.51 -36.11 -4.91
N MET A 403 3.76 -36.50 -5.21
CA MET A 403 4.68 -35.72 -6.06
C MET A 403 5.33 -36.64 -7.09
N ALA A 404 5.17 -36.33 -8.38
CA ALA A 404 5.73 -37.11 -9.49
C ALA A 404 5.51 -38.64 -9.39
N GLY A 405 4.35 -39.05 -8.88
CA GLY A 405 3.97 -40.46 -8.68
C GLY A 405 4.40 -41.11 -7.37
N TYR A 406 5.10 -40.40 -6.49
CA TYR A 406 5.39 -40.85 -5.13
C TYR A 406 4.34 -40.31 -4.16
N SER A 407 3.65 -41.20 -3.44
CA SER A 407 2.70 -40.83 -2.40
C SER A 407 3.40 -40.44 -1.10
N ASP A 408 2.66 -39.79 -0.21
CA ASP A 408 3.09 -39.49 1.16
C ASP A 408 4.36 -38.63 1.29
N ILE A 409 4.59 -37.73 0.34
CA ILE A 409 5.74 -36.83 0.32
C ILE A 409 5.49 -35.62 1.21
N GLN A 410 6.40 -35.39 2.16
CA GLN A 410 6.46 -34.13 2.92
C GLN A 410 7.04 -33.04 2.03
N ILE A 411 6.16 -32.23 1.47
CA ILE A 411 6.51 -31.30 0.40
C ILE A 411 7.49 -30.20 0.84
N THR A 412 7.59 -29.95 2.15
CA THR A 412 8.48 -28.93 2.72
C THR A 412 9.97 -29.23 2.62
N HIS A 413 10.35 -30.45 2.26
CA HIS A 413 11.72 -30.81 1.90
C HIS A 413 12.10 -30.35 0.49
N PHE A 414 11.13 -30.17 -0.40
CA PHE A 414 11.36 -29.77 -1.80
C PHE A 414 11.02 -28.31 -2.05
N TYR A 415 10.03 -27.77 -1.34
CA TYR A 415 9.55 -26.41 -1.49
C TYR A 415 9.34 -25.76 -0.13
N VAL A 416 9.63 -24.46 0.01
CA VAL A 416 9.27 -23.74 1.25
C VAL A 416 7.74 -23.68 1.43
N ALA A 417 7.28 -23.52 2.67
CA ALA A 417 5.85 -23.34 2.94
C ALA A 417 5.29 -22.17 2.11
N GLY A 418 4.09 -22.32 1.56
CA GLY A 418 3.41 -21.32 0.74
C GLY A 418 3.89 -21.21 -0.72
N SER A 419 5.04 -21.76 -1.11
CA SER A 419 5.57 -21.58 -2.47
C SER A 419 5.09 -22.62 -3.48
N CYS A 420 4.74 -23.82 -3.03
CA CYS A 420 4.25 -24.90 -3.88
C CYS A 420 2.74 -24.78 -4.08
N THR A 421 2.31 -24.86 -5.33
CA THR A 421 0.90 -25.04 -5.67
C THR A 421 0.56 -26.51 -5.60
N LEU A 422 -0.48 -26.83 -4.85
CA LEU A 422 -1.03 -28.17 -4.75
C LEU A 422 -2.42 -28.18 -5.38
N LEU A 423 -2.81 -29.33 -5.92
CA LEU A 423 -4.17 -29.59 -6.37
C LEU A 423 -4.83 -30.56 -5.39
N ASN A 424 -5.92 -30.12 -4.79
CA ASN A 424 -6.78 -30.94 -3.97
C ASN A 424 -7.73 -31.73 -4.88
N VAL A 425 -7.53 -33.04 -4.91
CA VAL A 425 -8.30 -33.99 -5.73
C VAL A 425 -9.35 -34.64 -4.83
N PRO A 426 -10.65 -34.32 -4.99
CA PRO A 426 -11.69 -34.87 -4.15
C PRO A 426 -11.82 -36.38 -4.38
N GLY A 427 -12.01 -37.12 -3.29
CA GLY A 427 -12.37 -38.53 -3.31
C GLY A 427 -13.82 -38.76 -3.75
N ASN A 428 -14.16 -40.04 -3.96
CA ASN A 428 -15.53 -40.49 -4.20
C ASN A 428 -16.32 -40.74 -2.91
N ASP A 429 -15.70 -40.51 -1.75
CA ASP A 429 -16.40 -40.56 -0.47
C ASP A 429 -17.52 -39.51 -0.54
N THR A 430 -18.77 -39.98 -0.66
CA THR A 430 -19.97 -39.15 -0.51
C THR A 430 -19.78 -38.31 0.74
N PRO A 431 -20.11 -37.00 0.73
CA PRO A 431 -19.99 -36.16 1.92
C PRO A 431 -20.72 -36.88 3.05
N VAL A 432 -19.97 -37.46 3.98
CA VAL A 432 -20.55 -37.96 5.21
C VAL A 432 -21.02 -36.71 5.91
N ASP A 433 -22.34 -36.63 6.11
CA ASP A 433 -22.98 -35.57 6.84
C ASP A 433 -22.20 -35.33 8.14
N PRO A 434 -21.57 -34.14 8.33
CA PRO A 434 -20.68 -33.91 9.47
C PRO A 434 -21.39 -33.88 10.83
N ASP A 435 -22.70 -34.18 10.88
CA ASP A 435 -23.58 -34.02 12.04
C ASP A 435 -23.86 -35.30 12.86
N THR A 436 -23.05 -36.37 12.75
CA THR A 436 -23.35 -37.64 13.48
C THR A 436 -22.28 -38.23 14.40
N ASP A 437 -21.20 -37.53 14.73
CA ASP A 437 -20.24 -38.04 15.73
C ASP A 437 -20.08 -37.09 16.93
N THR A 438 -21.08 -37.13 17.81
CA THR A 438 -21.01 -36.59 19.17
C THR A 438 -20.56 -37.73 20.08
N ASP A 439 -19.25 -37.81 20.36
CA ASP A 439 -18.70 -38.20 21.66
C ASP A 439 -17.16 -38.25 21.61
N LYS A 440 -16.52 -37.09 21.79
CA LYS A 440 -15.15 -37.02 22.31
C LYS A 440 -15.02 -35.80 23.24
N PRO A 441 -14.54 -35.97 24.49
CA PRO A 441 -14.47 -34.86 25.43
C PRO A 441 -13.33 -33.93 25.02
N ASP A 442 -13.69 -32.71 24.68
CA ASP A 442 -12.78 -31.64 24.30
C ASP A 442 -12.09 -31.08 25.55
N THR A 443 -10.76 -31.21 25.61
CA THR A 443 -9.93 -30.62 26.66
C THR A 443 -9.24 -29.38 26.10
N GLY A 444 -9.74 -28.21 26.48
CA GLY A 444 -8.98 -26.96 26.51
C GLY A 444 -8.98 -26.16 25.21
N SER A 445 -10.06 -25.41 24.99
CA SER A 445 -10.18 -24.38 23.96
C SER A 445 -9.19 -23.24 24.22
N SER A 446 -8.26 -23.03 23.28
CA SER A 446 -7.61 -21.75 23.02
C SER A 446 -8.37 -21.05 21.90
N ASP A 447 -8.76 -19.79 22.10
CA ASP A 447 -9.49 -18.92 21.18
C ASP A 447 -8.83 -18.82 19.79
N LYS A 448 -9.12 -19.78 18.92
CA LYS A 448 -8.84 -19.66 17.48
C LYS A 448 -9.95 -18.79 16.90
N PRO A 449 -9.64 -17.68 16.20
CA PRO A 449 -10.68 -16.86 15.59
C PRO A 449 -11.55 -17.73 14.67
N SER A 450 -12.86 -17.72 14.91
CA SER A 450 -13.81 -18.52 14.14
C SER A 450 -13.81 -18.04 12.68
N GLY A 451 -13.27 -18.82 11.75
CA GLY A 451 -13.26 -18.53 10.31
C GLY A 451 -14.64 -18.61 9.63
N ASP A 452 -15.72 -18.50 10.40
CA ASP A 452 -17.10 -18.65 9.92
C ASP A 452 -17.45 -17.54 8.92
N GLY A 453 -16.97 -16.31 9.14
CA GLY A 453 -17.12 -15.19 8.22
C GLY A 453 -16.48 -15.45 6.86
N THR A 454 -15.25 -15.99 6.85
CA THR A 454 -14.54 -16.40 5.62
C THR A 454 -15.35 -17.41 4.80
N LYS A 455 -15.92 -18.41 5.47
CA LYS A 455 -16.74 -19.44 4.81
C LYS A 455 -18.01 -18.83 4.21
N VAL A 456 -18.74 -18.02 4.97
CA VAL A 456 -19.98 -17.35 4.51
C VAL A 456 -19.70 -16.47 3.29
N LEU A 457 -18.62 -15.68 3.31
CA LEU A 457 -18.23 -14.86 2.17
C LEU A 457 -17.90 -15.72 0.94
N LYS A 458 -17.09 -16.78 1.10
CA LYS A 458 -16.73 -17.69 -0.01
C LYS A 458 -17.95 -18.38 -0.60
N ASP A 459 -18.88 -18.85 0.23
CA ASP A 459 -20.10 -19.52 -0.22
C ASP A 459 -21.01 -18.54 -0.99
N ASN A 460 -21.18 -17.31 -0.50
CA ASN A 460 -21.95 -16.27 -1.19
C ASN A 460 -21.27 -15.84 -2.50
N LEU A 461 -19.95 -15.75 -2.54
CA LEU A 461 -19.21 -15.47 -3.78
C LEU A 461 -19.37 -16.59 -4.79
N LEU A 462 -19.27 -17.86 -4.37
CA LEU A 462 -19.48 -19.01 -5.25
C LEU A 462 -20.91 -19.03 -5.81
N LYS A 463 -21.91 -18.76 -4.96
CA LYS A 463 -23.31 -18.65 -5.37
C LYS A 463 -23.51 -17.53 -6.40
N LEU A 464 -22.87 -16.39 -6.19
CA LEU A 464 -22.97 -15.24 -7.09
C LEU A 464 -22.24 -15.48 -8.42
N MET A 465 -21.04 -16.07 -8.37
CA MET A 465 -20.25 -16.42 -9.57
C MET A 465 -20.86 -17.57 -10.39
N ALA A 466 -21.69 -18.40 -9.77
CA ALA A 466 -22.46 -19.43 -10.46
C ALA A 466 -23.65 -18.85 -11.26
N GLN A 467 -24.04 -17.59 -11.01
CA GLN A 467 -25.05 -16.90 -11.82
C GLN A 467 -24.48 -16.56 -13.20
N ASN A 468 -25.36 -16.42 -14.19
CA ASN A 468 -24.96 -15.94 -15.51
C ASN A 468 -24.38 -14.52 -15.38
N GLN A 469 -23.17 -14.33 -15.91
CA GLN A 469 -22.51 -13.04 -15.88
C GLN A 469 -23.21 -12.04 -16.80
N GLU A 470 -23.83 -11.00 -16.24
CA GLU A 470 -24.52 -9.95 -17.00
C GLU A 470 -23.52 -8.94 -17.60
N ASP A 471 -23.75 -8.50 -18.84
CA ASP A 471 -22.96 -7.43 -19.45
C ASP A 471 -23.60 -6.06 -19.18
N LEU A 472 -22.81 -5.11 -18.68
CA LEU A 472 -23.26 -3.74 -18.42
C LEU A 472 -23.49 -2.93 -19.71
N ASN A 473 -23.06 -3.44 -20.87
CA ASN A 473 -23.16 -2.76 -22.17
C ASN A 473 -22.57 -1.33 -22.13
N LEU A 474 -21.37 -1.21 -21.57
CA LEU A 474 -20.71 0.08 -21.38
C LEU A 474 -20.45 0.78 -22.72
N PRO A 475 -20.68 2.11 -22.82
CA PRO A 475 -20.29 2.85 -24.00
C PRO A 475 -18.76 2.90 -24.11
N ALA A 476 -18.24 2.99 -25.34
CA ALA A 476 -16.79 3.06 -25.56
C ALA A 476 -16.16 4.28 -24.87
N GLN A 477 -16.92 5.37 -24.72
CA GLN A 477 -16.53 6.58 -23.99
C GLN A 477 -17.70 7.27 -23.28
N GLY A 478 -17.43 8.01 -22.20
CA GLY A 478 -18.43 8.86 -21.54
C GLY A 478 -18.43 8.74 -20.01
N SER A 479 -19.63 8.82 -19.42
CA SER A 479 -19.85 8.59 -17.99
C SER A 479 -21.12 7.79 -17.77
N GLU A 480 -21.07 6.79 -16.89
CA GLU A 480 -22.22 5.91 -16.58
C GLU A 480 -22.33 5.64 -15.09
N THR A 481 -23.54 5.32 -14.63
CA THR A 481 -23.81 4.92 -13.25
C THR A 481 -24.74 3.72 -13.22
N PHE A 482 -24.35 2.66 -12.50
CA PHE A 482 -25.15 1.45 -12.35
C PHE A 482 -25.31 1.05 -10.88
N ASP A 483 -26.48 0.47 -10.56
CA ASP A 483 -26.69 -0.33 -9.36
C ASP A 483 -26.54 -1.80 -9.75
N ILE A 484 -25.58 -2.49 -9.13
CA ILE A 484 -25.23 -3.88 -9.43
C ILE A 484 -25.57 -4.83 -8.26
N SER A 485 -26.37 -4.37 -7.30
CA SER A 485 -26.73 -5.12 -6.09
C SER A 485 -27.11 -6.57 -6.37
N GLY A 486 -26.36 -7.51 -5.79
CA GLY A 486 -26.66 -8.94 -5.86
C GLY A 486 -26.37 -9.57 -7.22
N LYS A 487 -25.54 -8.92 -8.06
CA LYS A 487 -25.23 -9.38 -9.41
C LYS A 487 -23.76 -9.70 -9.62
N TYR A 488 -23.51 -10.61 -10.55
CA TYR A 488 -22.21 -10.82 -11.17
C TYR A 488 -22.18 -10.21 -12.57
N VAL A 489 -21.43 -9.13 -12.75
CA VAL A 489 -21.44 -8.33 -13.99
C VAL A 489 -20.07 -8.24 -14.66
N LYS A 490 -20.05 -7.88 -15.95
CA LYS A 490 -18.86 -7.47 -16.70
C LYS A 490 -19.09 -6.23 -17.53
N GLY A 491 -18.00 -5.58 -17.94
CA GLY A 491 -18.05 -4.53 -18.95
C GLY A 491 -16.68 -4.21 -19.52
N THR A 492 -16.66 -3.75 -20.77
CA THR A 492 -15.45 -3.30 -21.46
C THR A 492 -15.67 -1.90 -22.03
N ALA A 493 -14.73 -0.99 -21.80
CA ALA A 493 -14.76 0.36 -22.38
C ALA A 493 -13.35 0.88 -22.67
N ASN A 494 -13.22 1.83 -23.61
CA ASN A 494 -11.92 2.44 -23.91
C ASN A 494 -11.62 3.60 -22.95
N GLN A 495 -12.56 4.53 -22.77
CA GLN A 495 -12.39 5.71 -21.92
C GLN A 495 -13.65 6.08 -21.14
N LEU A 496 -13.79 5.64 -19.88
CA LEU A 496 -15.06 5.77 -19.17
C LEU A 496 -14.89 6.32 -17.74
N ALA A 497 -15.79 7.22 -17.35
CA ALA A 497 -16.07 7.53 -15.94
C ALA A 497 -17.23 6.65 -15.45
N LEU A 498 -16.96 5.58 -14.72
CA LEU A 498 -17.96 4.62 -14.29
C LEU A 498 -18.20 4.72 -12.79
N THR A 499 -19.46 4.80 -12.36
CA THR A 499 -19.83 4.67 -10.94
C THR A 499 -20.67 3.41 -10.74
N LEU A 500 -20.24 2.51 -9.87
CA LEU A 500 -20.97 1.30 -9.52
C LEU A 500 -21.34 1.36 -8.04
N THR A 501 -22.62 1.14 -7.76
CA THR A 501 -23.16 1.09 -6.40
C THR A 501 -23.77 -0.29 -6.13
N ALA A 502 -23.72 -0.75 -4.89
CA ALA A 502 -24.38 -1.98 -4.46
C ALA A 502 -24.90 -1.88 -3.02
N LYS A 503 -26.00 -2.55 -2.73
CA LYS A 503 -26.56 -2.78 -1.39
C LYS A 503 -26.40 -4.23 -0.93
N GLU A 504 -26.19 -5.15 -1.86
CA GLU A 504 -25.93 -6.57 -1.64
C GLU A 504 -24.62 -6.97 -2.28
N LEU A 505 -23.99 -8.05 -1.78
CA LEU A 505 -22.70 -8.52 -2.30
C LEU A 505 -22.75 -8.68 -3.83
N SER A 506 -21.86 -7.99 -4.51
CA SER A 506 -21.81 -7.95 -5.98
C SER A 506 -20.40 -8.20 -6.47
N VAL A 507 -20.26 -8.84 -7.63
CA VAL A 507 -18.96 -9.08 -8.26
C VAL A 507 -18.94 -8.41 -9.63
N VAL A 508 -17.86 -7.69 -9.93
CA VAL A 508 -17.71 -6.98 -11.21
C VAL A 508 -16.37 -7.29 -11.85
N LYS A 509 -16.37 -7.59 -13.15
CA LYS A 509 -15.16 -7.75 -13.98
C LYS A 509 -15.11 -6.68 -15.06
N LEU A 510 -14.17 -5.75 -14.97
CA LEU A 510 -14.07 -4.63 -15.89
C LEU A 510 -12.77 -4.65 -16.68
N THR A 511 -12.86 -4.29 -17.96
CA THR A 511 -11.70 -3.97 -18.80
C THR A 511 -11.85 -2.55 -19.30
N ILE A 512 -11.16 -1.58 -18.68
CA ILE A 512 -11.30 -0.16 -19.00
C ILE A 512 -9.93 0.40 -19.39
N GLY A 513 -9.78 0.84 -20.63
CA GLY A 513 -8.51 1.38 -21.14
C GLY A 513 -7.97 2.54 -20.28
N GLN A 514 -8.78 3.60 -20.14
CA GLN A 514 -8.49 4.80 -19.35
C GLN A 514 -9.76 5.42 -18.73
N GLY A 515 -9.61 6.28 -17.70
CA GLY A 515 -10.73 6.92 -17.02
C GLY A 515 -10.76 6.75 -15.49
N LYS A 516 -11.97 6.83 -14.93
CA LYS A 516 -12.22 6.81 -13.48
C LYS A 516 -13.28 5.77 -13.15
N VAL A 517 -13.01 4.89 -12.20
CA VAL A 517 -13.99 3.92 -11.70
C VAL A 517 -14.27 4.22 -10.23
N THR A 518 -15.52 4.52 -9.90
CA THR A 518 -15.98 4.77 -8.53
C THR A 518 -16.81 3.59 -8.06
N LEU A 519 -16.47 3.00 -6.92
CA LEU A 519 -17.14 1.83 -6.36
C LEU A 519 -17.69 2.17 -4.98
N GLU A 520 -18.95 1.85 -4.71
CA GLU A 520 -19.58 2.09 -3.41
C GLU A 520 -20.45 0.89 -2.98
N GLY A 521 -20.23 0.39 -1.76
CA GLY A 521 -20.99 -0.73 -1.19
C GLY A 521 -20.22 -2.07 -1.16
N PRO A 522 -20.91 -3.20 -0.92
CA PRO A 522 -20.27 -4.52 -0.80
C PRO A 522 -19.95 -5.09 -2.19
N ILE A 523 -18.92 -4.55 -2.83
CA ILE A 523 -18.49 -4.92 -4.19
C ILE A 523 -17.12 -5.60 -4.14
N ILE A 524 -16.98 -6.73 -4.84
CA ILE A 524 -15.67 -7.30 -5.19
C ILE A 524 -15.40 -7.04 -6.67
N ALA A 525 -14.38 -6.24 -6.96
CA ALA A 525 -14.08 -5.78 -8.31
C ALA A 525 -12.76 -6.34 -8.81
N TYR A 526 -12.78 -6.91 -10.02
CA TYR A 526 -11.59 -7.26 -10.79
C TYR A 526 -11.48 -6.31 -11.98
N ILE A 527 -10.45 -5.47 -12.02
CA ILE A 527 -10.34 -4.38 -13.00
C ILE A 527 -9.02 -4.49 -13.76
N ASN A 528 -9.09 -4.73 -15.07
CA ASN A 528 -7.95 -4.62 -15.97
C ASN A 528 -7.97 -3.24 -16.64
N THR A 529 -6.86 -2.50 -16.57
CA THR A 529 -6.78 -1.13 -17.08
C THR A 529 -5.36 -0.71 -17.41
N ASN A 530 -5.16 0.20 -18.37
CA ASN A 530 -3.83 0.75 -18.64
C ASN A 530 -3.51 1.99 -17.79
N GLN A 531 -4.50 2.89 -17.61
CA GLN A 531 -4.36 4.17 -16.91
C GLN A 531 -5.66 4.60 -16.23
N ASN A 532 -5.90 4.19 -14.98
CA ASN A 532 -7.13 4.53 -14.27
C ASN A 532 -6.90 5.06 -12.85
N HIS A 533 -7.80 5.96 -12.46
CA HIS A 533 -8.06 6.28 -11.05
C HIS A 533 -9.26 5.44 -10.58
N ILE A 534 -9.02 4.54 -9.64
CA ILE A 534 -10.07 3.74 -9.00
C ILE A 534 -10.34 4.37 -7.64
N GLU A 535 -11.56 4.87 -7.44
CA GLU A 535 -12.04 5.43 -6.19
C GLU A 535 -12.96 4.43 -5.51
N VAL A 536 -12.61 4.04 -4.29
CA VAL A 536 -13.40 3.17 -3.42
C VAL A 536 -14.04 4.04 -2.35
N ILE A 537 -15.36 3.99 -2.24
CA ILE A 537 -16.14 4.69 -1.22
C ILE A 537 -16.58 3.65 -0.19
N GLY A 538 -15.89 3.62 0.94
CA GLY A 538 -16.21 2.76 2.09
C GLY A 538 -17.12 3.46 3.09
N ASP A 539 -17.91 2.69 3.83
CA ASP A 539 -18.82 3.16 4.87
C ASP A 539 -18.37 2.64 6.25
N ALA A 540 -17.96 3.56 7.12
CA ALA A 540 -17.45 3.25 8.44
C ALA A 540 -18.55 2.83 9.44
N GLU A 541 -19.80 3.24 9.22
CA GLU A 541 -20.91 2.88 10.11
C GLU A 541 -21.36 1.45 9.88
N THR A 542 -21.41 1.03 8.61
CA THR A 542 -21.78 -0.32 8.19
C THR A 542 -20.57 -1.24 7.98
N LYS A 543 -19.35 -0.74 8.22
CA LYS A 543 -18.08 -1.45 8.02
C LYS A 543 -17.95 -2.10 6.65
N THR A 544 -18.48 -1.44 5.63
CA THR A 544 -18.57 -1.95 4.26
C THR A 544 -17.62 -1.19 3.36
N ILE A 545 -16.59 -1.87 2.85
CA ILE A 545 -15.62 -1.30 1.91
C ILE A 545 -15.55 -2.23 0.69
N PRO A 546 -15.70 -1.70 -0.55
CA PRO A 546 -15.41 -2.47 -1.76
C PRO A 546 -13.99 -3.05 -1.74
N MET A 547 -13.83 -4.29 -2.17
CA MET A 547 -12.52 -4.92 -2.36
C MET A 547 -12.15 -4.90 -3.84
N VAL A 548 -10.99 -4.31 -4.17
CA VAL A 548 -10.54 -4.18 -5.56
C VAL A 548 -9.29 -5.02 -5.83
N GLN A 549 -9.30 -5.79 -6.91
CA GLN A 549 -8.10 -6.33 -7.52
C GLN A 549 -7.93 -5.70 -8.90
N ALA A 550 -6.96 -4.80 -9.03
CA ALA A 550 -6.70 -4.08 -10.26
C ALA A 550 -5.36 -4.48 -10.88
N GLU A 551 -5.31 -4.60 -12.20
CA GLU A 551 -4.10 -4.91 -12.96
C GLU A 551 -3.90 -3.91 -14.10
N GLY A 552 -2.67 -3.39 -14.25
CA GLY A 552 -2.39 -2.33 -15.21
C GLY A 552 -1.01 -1.69 -15.16
N ASN A 553 -0.80 -0.63 -15.95
CA ASN A 553 0.48 0.09 -15.95
C ASN A 553 0.53 1.23 -14.92
N GLN A 554 -0.44 2.14 -14.96
CA GLN A 554 -0.52 3.30 -14.07
C GLN A 554 -1.89 3.33 -13.37
N ILE A 555 -1.93 2.84 -12.14
CA ILE A 555 -3.18 2.74 -11.38
C ILE A 555 -3.03 3.49 -10.08
N THR A 556 -3.99 4.38 -9.81
CA THR A 556 -4.16 4.98 -8.49
C THR A 556 -5.41 4.41 -7.86
N LEU A 557 -5.27 3.69 -6.75
CA LEU A 557 -6.38 3.22 -5.93
C LEU A 557 -6.54 4.16 -4.73
N THR A 558 -7.66 4.90 -4.71
CA THR A 558 -7.99 5.85 -3.64
C THR A 558 -9.13 5.32 -2.80
N LEU A 559 -8.97 5.33 -1.47
CA LEU A 559 -10.04 5.02 -0.54
C LEU A 559 -10.55 6.31 0.11
N ASN A 560 -11.86 6.52 0.02
CA ASN A 560 -12.60 7.54 0.74
C ASN A 560 -13.59 6.87 1.68
N MET A 561 -13.65 7.34 2.94
CA MET A 561 -14.59 6.82 3.93
C MET A 561 -15.72 7.82 4.19
N LYS A 562 -16.96 7.31 4.23
CA LYS A 562 -18.14 8.00 4.76
C LYS A 562 -18.54 7.42 6.12
N GLY A 563 -19.34 8.17 6.87
CA GLY A 563 -19.83 7.75 8.18
C GLY A 563 -18.78 7.83 9.30
N LYS A 564 -19.19 7.50 10.52
CA LYS A 564 -18.32 7.46 11.71
C LYS A 564 -18.27 6.04 12.27
N SER A 565 -17.08 5.50 12.48
CA SER A 565 -16.96 4.18 13.09
C SER A 565 -17.19 4.23 14.61
N LYS A 566 -17.99 3.30 15.13
CA LYS A 566 -18.26 3.14 16.57
C LYS A 566 -17.09 2.50 17.33
N GLU A 567 -16.21 1.79 16.62
CA GLU A 567 -15.06 1.06 17.17
C GLU A 567 -13.96 0.92 16.11
N PRO A 568 -12.69 0.70 16.49
CA PRO A 568 -11.67 0.47 15.47
C PRO A 568 -11.93 -0.87 14.75
N PHE A 569 -11.65 -0.94 13.45
CA PHE A 569 -11.71 -2.20 12.70
C PHE A 569 -10.71 -2.25 11.56
N LEU A 570 -10.34 -3.47 11.16
CA LEU A 570 -9.53 -3.74 9.97
C LEU A 570 -10.44 -4.08 8.79
N ALA A 571 -10.13 -3.55 7.61
CA ALA A 571 -10.87 -3.89 6.40
C ALA A 571 -9.96 -4.02 5.17
N ALA A 572 -10.24 -5.01 4.32
CA ALA A 572 -9.57 -5.13 3.03
C ALA A 572 -10.18 -4.13 2.03
N PHE A 573 -9.34 -3.39 1.32
CA PHE A 573 -9.80 -2.45 0.29
C PHE A 573 -9.23 -2.75 -1.10
N GLY A 574 -8.08 -3.42 -1.21
CA GLY A 574 -7.66 -3.99 -2.48
C GLY A 574 -6.16 -4.15 -2.73
N THR A 575 -5.84 -4.55 -3.94
CA THR A 575 -4.49 -4.72 -4.48
C THR A 575 -4.42 -4.20 -5.91
N VAL A 576 -3.25 -3.69 -6.27
CA VAL A 576 -2.93 -3.14 -7.57
C VAL A 576 -1.64 -3.80 -8.06
N ILE A 577 -1.74 -4.49 -9.21
CA ILE A 577 -0.63 -5.17 -9.87
C ILE A 577 -0.22 -4.31 -11.06
N GLY A 578 0.96 -3.67 -11.00
CA GLY A 578 1.42 -2.78 -12.06
C GLY A 578 2.77 -2.11 -11.81
N ASN A 579 3.35 -1.56 -12.88
CA ASN A 579 4.66 -0.89 -12.83
C ASN A 579 4.64 0.42 -12.02
N GLN A 580 3.49 1.11 -11.95
CA GLN A 580 3.31 2.35 -11.20
C GLN A 580 1.98 2.31 -10.43
N ALA A 581 1.95 1.51 -9.37
CA ALA A 581 0.83 1.43 -8.45
C ALA A 581 0.94 2.51 -7.36
N VAL A 582 -0.15 3.26 -7.14
CA VAL A 582 -0.27 4.22 -6.04
C VAL A 582 -1.49 3.87 -5.21
N TYR A 583 -1.29 3.69 -3.91
CA TYR A 583 -2.36 3.56 -2.92
C TYR A 583 -2.51 4.88 -2.17
N ASN A 584 -3.73 5.42 -2.12
CA ASN A 584 -4.06 6.62 -1.36
C ASN A 584 -5.25 6.35 -0.44
N SER A 585 -4.97 6.07 0.82
CA SER A 585 -5.99 5.87 1.85
C SER A 585 -6.30 7.14 2.66
N GLY A 586 -5.88 8.31 2.18
CA GLY A 586 -6.01 9.57 2.91
C GLY A 586 -5.20 9.57 4.21
N GLU A 587 -5.87 9.80 5.33
CA GLU A 587 -5.26 9.78 6.67
C GLU A 587 -5.26 8.38 7.32
N LEU A 588 -5.85 7.38 6.67
CA LEU A 588 -5.92 6.02 7.22
C LEU A 588 -4.61 5.27 7.00
N ASN A 589 -4.19 4.55 8.03
CA ASN A 589 -3.04 3.66 7.96
C ASN A 589 -3.37 2.46 7.07
N ASN A 590 -2.62 2.28 5.97
CA ASN A 590 -2.73 1.12 5.10
C ASN A 590 -1.47 0.26 5.19
N ARG A 591 -1.65 -1.06 5.20
CA ARG A 591 -0.55 -2.02 5.25
C ARG A 591 -0.96 -3.37 4.66
N ALA A 592 0.04 -4.21 4.41
CA ALA A 592 -0.22 -5.64 4.21
C ALA A 592 -0.74 -6.26 5.52
N PHE A 593 -1.60 -7.26 5.39
CA PHE A 593 -2.03 -8.06 6.53
C PHE A 593 -0.94 -9.07 6.95
N SER A 594 -0.97 -9.50 8.21
CA SER A 594 -0.22 -10.64 8.73
C SER A 594 -1.04 -11.93 8.61
N ALA A 595 -0.36 -13.07 8.55
CA ALA A 595 -1.03 -14.37 8.44
C ALA A 595 -2.00 -14.59 9.61
N GLY A 596 -3.25 -14.97 9.30
CA GLY A 596 -4.30 -15.18 10.30
C GLY A 596 -5.00 -13.92 10.79
N GLU A 597 -4.65 -12.71 10.32
CA GLU A 597 -5.43 -11.51 10.64
C GLU A 597 -6.86 -11.60 10.11
N VAL A 598 -7.78 -11.10 10.92
CA VAL A 598 -9.22 -11.17 10.70
C VAL A 598 -9.80 -9.76 10.65
N GLY A 599 -10.75 -9.52 9.74
CA GLY A 599 -11.48 -8.27 9.71
C GLY A 599 -12.62 -8.28 8.69
N TYR A 600 -12.87 -7.13 8.08
CA TYR A 600 -14.01 -6.91 7.21
C TYR A 600 -13.64 -6.97 5.72
N VAL A 601 -14.44 -7.67 4.92
CA VAL A 601 -14.29 -7.71 3.46
C VAL A 601 -15.66 -7.55 2.80
N ALA A 602 -15.84 -6.48 2.03
CA ALA A 602 -17.11 -6.18 1.37
C ALA A 602 -18.33 -6.25 2.32
N GLY A 603 -18.16 -5.80 3.58
CA GLY A 603 -19.20 -5.80 4.61
C GLY A 603 -19.36 -7.09 5.42
N TYR A 604 -18.63 -8.15 5.09
CA TYR A 604 -18.62 -9.41 5.87
C TYR A 604 -17.58 -9.32 7.00
N SER A 605 -17.99 -9.59 8.24
CA SER A 605 -17.09 -9.67 9.40
C SER A 605 -16.37 -11.02 9.47
N ASP A 606 -15.38 -11.11 10.35
CA ASP A 606 -14.71 -12.36 10.72
C ASP A 606 -14.08 -13.10 9.53
N VAL A 607 -13.58 -12.33 8.57
CA VAL A 607 -12.90 -12.85 7.38
C VAL A 607 -11.40 -12.87 7.61
N ILE A 608 -10.80 -14.05 7.46
CA ILE A 608 -9.35 -14.28 7.50
C ILE A 608 -8.75 -13.77 6.19
N PHE A 609 -8.00 -12.68 6.23
CA PHE A 609 -7.52 -12.01 5.01
C PHE A 609 -6.62 -12.89 4.15
N SER A 610 -5.75 -13.69 4.78
CA SER A 610 -4.82 -14.60 4.09
C SER A 610 -5.51 -15.68 3.26
N GLU A 611 -6.82 -15.92 3.46
CA GLU A 611 -7.59 -16.90 2.72
C GLU A 611 -8.22 -16.38 1.43
N LEU A 612 -8.16 -15.08 1.16
CA LEU A 612 -8.74 -14.46 -0.03
C LEU A 612 -7.70 -14.09 -1.09
N GLY A 613 -6.44 -13.89 -0.70
CA GLY A 613 -5.35 -13.45 -1.59
C GLY A 613 -4.53 -12.30 -1.00
N ASP A 614 -3.61 -11.76 -1.80
CA ASP A 614 -2.74 -10.66 -1.38
C ASP A 614 -3.42 -9.31 -1.59
N TYR A 615 -3.85 -8.68 -0.50
CA TYR A 615 -4.52 -7.38 -0.48
C TYR A 615 -3.92 -6.46 0.57
N GLN A 616 -4.07 -5.16 0.35
CA GLN A 616 -3.84 -4.15 1.37
C GLN A 616 -5.09 -4.06 2.26
N ILE A 617 -4.84 -3.95 3.56
CA ILE A 617 -5.86 -3.64 4.56
C ILE A 617 -5.68 -2.19 5.05
N VAL A 618 -6.76 -1.64 5.58
CA VAL A 618 -6.79 -0.34 6.23
C VAL A 618 -7.28 -0.47 7.67
N GLU A 619 -6.67 0.32 8.54
CA GLU A 619 -7.07 0.45 9.94
C GLU A 619 -8.02 1.64 10.05
N VAL A 620 -9.30 1.36 10.29
CA VAL A 620 -10.32 2.41 10.46
C VAL A 620 -10.44 2.69 11.96
N PRO A 621 -10.05 3.90 12.45
CA PRO A 621 -10.10 4.20 13.87
C PRO A 621 -11.54 4.43 14.34
N LYS A 622 -11.78 4.22 15.64
CA LYS A 622 -12.99 4.72 16.29
C LYS A 622 -13.03 6.23 16.18
N SER A 623 -14.12 6.78 15.64
CA SER A 623 -14.28 8.24 15.60
C SER A 623 -14.52 8.77 17.01
N SER A 624 -13.50 9.37 17.64
CA SER A 624 -13.60 10.01 18.95
C SER A 624 -14.32 11.36 18.85
N GLY A 625 -15.62 11.38 18.59
CA GLY A 625 -16.53 12.53 18.82
C GLY A 625 -16.18 13.93 18.24
N SER A 626 -15.09 14.10 17.50
CA SER A 626 -14.48 15.40 17.19
C SER A 626 -13.68 15.34 15.87
N LEU A 627 -14.38 15.04 14.78
CA LEU A 627 -13.85 15.17 13.41
C LEU A 627 -14.88 15.88 12.51
N ASP A 628 -15.52 16.93 13.04
CA ASP A 628 -16.39 17.84 12.27
C ASP A 628 -15.61 18.98 11.60
N GLY A 629 -14.31 18.81 11.36
CA GLY A 629 -13.49 19.80 10.68
C GLY A 629 -12.65 19.17 9.60
N LYS A 630 -13.08 19.29 8.34
CA LYS A 630 -12.33 19.09 7.08
C LYS A 630 -12.56 17.80 6.28
N LEU A 631 -13.82 17.41 6.06
CA LEU A 631 -14.21 16.79 4.78
C LEU A 631 -14.81 17.90 3.88
N PRO A 632 -14.27 18.15 2.68
CA PRO A 632 -14.68 19.29 1.88
C PRO A 632 -16.10 19.09 1.34
N ILE A 633 -16.96 20.05 1.68
CA ILE A 633 -18.30 20.26 1.15
C ILE A 633 -18.18 20.55 -0.37
N ILE A 634 -17.98 19.52 -1.19
CA ILE A 634 -17.92 19.63 -2.65
C ILE A 634 -19.20 19.08 -3.28
N ILE A 635 -19.84 18.08 -2.67
CA ILE A 635 -21.04 17.45 -3.24
C ILE A 635 -22.30 18.32 -3.04
N GLY A 636 -22.42 19.05 -1.93
CA GLY A 636 -23.58 19.91 -1.65
C GLY A 636 -23.67 21.16 -2.55
N VAL A 637 -22.53 21.72 -2.96
CA VAL A 637 -22.49 22.94 -3.80
C VAL A 637 -22.84 22.62 -5.25
N VAL A 638 -22.45 21.45 -5.77
CA VAL A 638 -22.76 21.06 -7.16
C VAL A 638 -24.26 20.84 -7.36
N VAL A 639 -24.94 20.20 -6.40
CA VAL A 639 -26.41 19.99 -6.49
C VAL A 639 -27.15 21.32 -6.40
N ALA A 640 -26.74 22.24 -5.53
CA ALA A 640 -27.35 23.57 -5.44
C ALA A 640 -27.16 24.39 -6.74
N VAL A 641 -25.97 24.35 -7.35
CA VAL A 641 -25.69 25.05 -8.62
C VAL A 641 -26.50 24.46 -9.77
N VAL A 642 -26.67 23.14 -9.85
CA VAL A 642 -27.49 22.48 -10.88
C VAL A 642 -28.96 22.86 -10.73
N VAL A 643 -29.50 22.89 -9.50
CA VAL A 643 -30.89 23.32 -9.25
C VAL A 643 -31.10 24.79 -9.64
N VAL A 644 -30.14 25.68 -9.32
CA VAL A 644 -30.22 27.09 -9.71
C VAL A 644 -30.16 27.27 -11.23
N ILE A 645 -29.31 26.51 -11.93
CA ILE A 645 -29.24 26.55 -13.41
C ILE A 645 -30.55 26.05 -14.02
N ILE A 646 -31.14 24.97 -13.51
CA ILE A 646 -32.44 24.47 -13.99
C ILE A 646 -33.55 25.51 -13.78
N ILE A 647 -33.60 26.15 -12.61
CA ILE A 647 -34.57 27.22 -12.34
C ILE A 647 -34.38 28.39 -13.30
N ILE A 648 -33.14 28.84 -13.54
CA ILE A 648 -32.85 29.92 -14.49
C ILE A 648 -33.29 29.54 -15.91
N VAL A 649 -32.99 28.32 -16.37
CA VAL A 649 -33.40 27.86 -17.71
C VAL A 649 -34.92 27.79 -17.82
N VAL A 650 -35.63 27.28 -16.81
CA VAL A 650 -37.10 27.24 -16.80
C VAL A 650 -37.68 28.66 -16.83
N VAL A 651 -37.15 29.58 -16.02
CA VAL A 651 -37.60 30.99 -16.01
C VAL A 651 -37.35 31.65 -17.38
N VAL A 652 -36.18 31.46 -17.99
CA VAL A 652 -35.87 32.02 -19.32
C VAL A 652 -36.78 31.44 -20.41
N VAL A 653 -37.09 30.15 -20.36
CA VAL A 653 -38.01 29.50 -21.31
C VAL A 653 -39.44 30.00 -21.13
N VAL A 654 -39.91 30.15 -19.89
CA VAL A 654 -41.26 30.66 -19.60
C VAL A 654 -41.39 32.13 -19.99
N VAL A 655 -40.38 32.97 -19.72
CA VAL A 655 -40.38 34.39 -20.12
C VAL A 655 -40.30 34.54 -21.64
N LYS A 656 -39.49 33.74 -22.33
CA LYS A 656 -39.47 33.73 -23.80
C LYS A 656 -40.78 33.23 -24.40
N LYS A 657 -41.46 32.25 -23.78
CA LYS A 657 -42.76 31.76 -24.26
C LYS A 657 -43.86 32.81 -24.08
N LYS A 658 -43.92 33.50 -22.93
CA LYS A 658 -44.86 34.61 -22.70
C LYS A 658 -44.64 35.78 -23.66
N ASN A 659 -43.38 36.14 -23.95
CA ASN A 659 -43.08 37.23 -24.89
C ASN A 659 -43.44 36.90 -26.34
N LYS A 660 -43.50 35.61 -26.71
CA LYS A 660 -43.89 35.16 -28.05
C LYS A 660 -45.41 35.16 -28.26
N GLU A 661 -46.19 34.96 -27.19
CA GLU A 661 -47.66 35.04 -27.24
C GLU A 661 -48.15 36.50 -27.21
N SER A 662 -47.41 37.42 -26.58
CA SER A 662 -47.73 38.86 -26.60
C SER A 662 -47.33 39.61 -27.88
N SER A 663 -46.56 39.00 -28.79
CA SER A 663 -46.21 39.61 -30.09
C SER A 663 -47.10 39.13 -31.25
N SER A 664 -48.05 38.23 -31.01
CA SER A 664 -49.02 37.76 -32.01
C SER A 664 -50.41 38.39 -31.82
N ALA A 665 -50.54 39.34 -30.89
CA ALA A 665 -51.71 40.17 -30.70
C ALA A 665 -51.33 41.65 -30.85
N LYS A 666 -50.92 42.04 -32.07
CA LYS A 666 -50.94 43.42 -32.56
C LYS A 666 -51.07 43.42 -34.07
#